data_AF-A0AAJ2EJA7-F1
#
_entry.id   AF-A0AAJ2EJA7-F1
#
_cell.length_a   1.000
_cell.length_b   1.000
_cell.length_c   1.000
_cell.angle_alpha   90.00
_cell.angle_beta   90.00
_cell.angle_gamma   90.00
#
_symmetry.space_group_name_H-M   'P 1'
#
loop_
_entity.id
_entity.type
_entity.pdbx_description
1 polymer ?
#
loop_
_entity_poly.entity_id
_entity_poly.type
_entity_poly.pdbx_seq_one_letter_code
_entity_poly.pdbx_strand_id
1 'polypeptide(L)'
;LSPEQVAALTSNVVIMQTVIVDGQSVLVPVVYLAKASQQNTNGPLIAATDIDLKDAQTFSNSGTIQAGNTLSIQGTQIDNAFGALRSGGLMSLTTQGDVDLTSATLNAGSLALNAGGDLLLNTAVNTIHQVSATGATRTVSTLGPLATVNVAGDAAIVTGGDVRQNAGTLDVGGNLAMLVGGNYELGSVQTGENKVVERANGVSNTNLNQTTGSAVKVGGMTQIGVGGDLTATGASLDLNGGGVLAANGNVTLQAARATSMVDSNSAGADGHGTYSESLHRSDDTLTNTVLNAGNSLVVASGKDINVTGSTINLDHGTAALAATGNVNIAAATETHVENTQEQHSHSNAVSGKEVTSSRASTATLAQGSMVSADAVTIVSGRDINVNGSTIVGTNDVALSAAHDVSIGTSQDTMTSSSSYQEKRSGLGTSGLTVTYGSNNHATTDQASNVTNNASTVGSLAGNLSIQAGSTLHVTGSDLLAAKDLVGLGANVTIDAAKDTAQRSRTETSHSSGLALGLSGSVGDAINNAYTQSRAASHSASTGNDRAATLHAIAAAGNAAMGVAGARRGALMRNPSIAVQLSVGSSSSRSDSSETQTINRGSSVNAGGTAAFVATEGNLNIAGSNISASDVVLAAKDQVNVVNTTDTASTRSSNSSKSASVGVSVGTNGFGISAAMANAHGDANSDAAIQNASHVTGANSVAIVSGGDTNVIGSQIAGRQIAADVGANLNIASVQDTTVSAAHQSSAGGGFAISQSGGGGSFSSQHGNASGNYAAVEEQSGIHAGEGGFDITVKGSTDLKGAVIASDADASRNTLNTGTLTFSDLQNRSDYSASSSGFSAGGSIGTAQSGIGPSSVSGAGGVVPMMSQSDSGSSNGITRSAISAGTINVTDREHQTQDVANLSRDTSSTNGTVSTLPDVNNLLDKQGDMMNAASAAGEAVATQIGMIANAKRDGALKDAKAAYERGDLDAMQGYLDTADSWSESGSNRIALHVAGGGLIGGLGGGGIGSAAQGAAGAGMSVYLANRTQQFADAVAEEAGSKLIGNIAGNVASTLGGGIIGGTAGAAAASNVNLYNQNNNRKESEAAKEAKELRQILDKERAMLGQKSVKTADTGAATVRPPTGALAGKDAKSTFWTSTKDKTPVENAYGHSTKHGGEFPEYQNSVQYVQSAQDFVNNPPDGTLIKTRPNGDTLFYDPATNTFASKNKDGAPRTMFRPSAGMDYWNKQ
;
A
#
# COMPACT_ATOMS: atom_id res chain seq x y z
N LEU A 1 -16.27 -56.37 36.40
CA LEU A 1 -17.40 -57.26 36.02
C LEU A 1 -17.18 -57.71 34.59
N SER A 2 -17.61 -58.91 34.20
CA SER A 2 -17.65 -59.30 32.78
C SER A 2 -18.79 -58.56 32.05
N PRO A 3 -18.79 -58.47 30.70
CA PRO A 3 -19.85 -57.80 29.95
C PRO A 3 -21.26 -58.34 30.27
N GLU A 4 -21.37 -59.65 30.46
CA GLU A 4 -22.61 -60.36 30.81
C GLU A 4 -23.07 -60.00 32.22
N GLN A 5 -22.13 -59.89 33.18
CA GLN A 5 -22.41 -59.44 34.54
C GLN A 5 -22.86 -57.99 34.59
N VAL A 6 -22.29 -57.10 33.76
CA VAL A 6 -22.74 -55.69 33.64
C VAL A 6 -24.14 -55.64 33.03
N ALA A 7 -24.40 -56.43 31.98
CA ALA A 7 -25.72 -56.50 31.34
C ALA A 7 -26.82 -57.05 32.27
N ALA A 8 -26.46 -57.85 33.27
CA ALA A 8 -27.36 -58.43 34.28
C ALA A 8 -27.55 -57.56 35.55
N LEU A 9 -26.90 -56.40 35.66
CA LEU A 9 -27.07 -55.51 36.82
C LEU A 9 -28.51 -54.96 36.89
N THR A 10 -29.16 -55.16 38.04
CA THR A 10 -30.49 -54.63 38.37
C THR A 10 -30.45 -53.28 39.11
N SER A 11 -29.29 -52.89 39.63
CA SER A 11 -29.04 -51.60 40.28
C SER A 11 -27.60 -51.14 40.00
N ASN A 12 -27.34 -49.84 40.15
CA ASN A 12 -25.99 -49.28 39.97
C ASN A 12 -25.08 -49.77 41.10
N VAL A 13 -23.84 -50.13 40.75
CA VAL A 13 -22.83 -50.55 41.73
C VAL A 13 -21.52 -49.80 41.51
N VAL A 14 -20.94 -49.30 42.58
CA VAL A 14 -19.57 -48.75 42.58
C VAL A 14 -18.64 -49.85 43.03
N ILE A 15 -17.70 -50.24 42.16
CA ILE A 15 -16.73 -51.29 42.44
C ILE A 15 -15.34 -50.67 42.33
N MET A 16 -14.58 -50.75 43.43
CA MET A 16 -13.18 -50.34 43.45
C MET A 16 -12.37 -51.27 42.52
N GLN A 17 -11.66 -50.70 41.56
CA GLN A 17 -10.78 -51.44 40.66
C GLN A 17 -9.35 -50.94 40.77
N THR A 18 -8.40 -51.87 40.71
CA THR A 18 -6.97 -51.57 40.65
C THR A 18 -6.62 -51.06 39.26
N VAL A 19 -6.15 -49.82 39.17
CA VAL A 19 -5.70 -49.19 37.92
C VAL A 19 -4.29 -48.63 38.15
N ILE A 20 -3.44 -48.72 37.13
CA ILE A 20 -2.08 -48.16 37.21
C ILE A 20 -2.11 -46.73 36.70
N VAL A 21 -1.76 -45.78 37.56
CA VAL A 21 -1.58 -44.35 37.24
C VAL A 21 -0.14 -43.99 37.59
N ASP A 22 0.60 -43.41 36.65
CA ASP A 22 2.03 -43.04 36.79
C ASP A 22 2.92 -44.17 37.36
N GLY A 23 2.64 -45.42 36.97
CA GLY A 23 3.34 -46.62 37.41
C GLY A 23 2.92 -47.13 38.80
N GLN A 24 2.04 -46.44 39.53
CA GLN A 24 1.53 -46.87 40.83
C GLN A 24 0.14 -47.53 40.72
N SER A 25 -0.01 -48.65 41.42
CA SER A 25 -1.25 -49.43 41.50
C SER A 25 -2.22 -48.79 42.50
N VAL A 26 -3.14 -47.94 42.02
CA VAL A 26 -4.14 -47.25 42.84
C VAL A 26 -5.52 -47.89 42.72
N LEU A 27 -6.32 -47.79 43.79
CA LEU A 27 -7.69 -48.30 43.82
C LEU A 27 -8.65 -47.16 43.47
N VAL A 28 -9.27 -47.20 42.30
CA VAL A 28 -10.22 -46.17 41.85
C VAL A 28 -11.66 -46.68 41.87
N PRO A 29 -12.66 -45.86 42.30
CA PRO A 29 -14.06 -46.24 42.23
C PRO A 29 -14.54 -46.24 40.79
N VAL A 30 -14.94 -47.40 40.26
CA VAL A 30 -15.54 -47.50 38.92
C VAL A 30 -17.03 -47.79 39.07
N VAL A 31 -17.85 -46.92 38.49
CA VAL A 31 -19.31 -47.06 38.49
C VAL A 31 -19.72 -47.98 37.34
N TYR A 32 -20.42 -49.07 37.66
CA TYR A 32 -21.14 -49.88 36.68
C TYR A 32 -22.63 -49.57 36.77
N LEU A 33 -23.20 -49.05 35.68
CA LEU A 33 -24.62 -48.68 35.60
C LEU A 33 -25.46 -49.89 35.17
N ALA A 34 -26.56 -50.14 35.88
CA ALA A 34 -27.56 -51.13 35.48
C ALA A 34 -28.24 -50.74 34.17
N LYS A 35 -28.67 -51.73 33.37
CA LYS A 35 -29.30 -51.47 32.06
C LYS A 35 -30.58 -50.62 32.18
N ALA A 36 -31.35 -50.81 33.24
CA ALA A 36 -32.50 -49.97 33.56
C ALA A 36 -32.10 -48.52 33.89
N SER A 37 -31.00 -48.31 34.63
CA SER A 37 -30.46 -46.98 34.92
C SER A 37 -29.90 -46.28 33.70
N GLN A 38 -29.33 -47.03 32.74
CA GLN A 38 -28.85 -46.49 31.47
C GLN A 38 -30.00 -45.97 30.59
N GLN A 39 -31.20 -46.54 30.71
CA GLN A 39 -32.41 -46.03 30.06
C GLN A 39 -33.10 -44.90 30.84
N ASN A 40 -32.73 -44.68 32.10
CA ASN A 40 -33.36 -43.72 33.03
C ASN A 40 -32.45 -42.51 33.34
N THR A 41 -31.75 -42.02 32.32
CA THR A 41 -30.85 -40.86 32.41
C THR A 41 -31.52 -39.50 32.21
N ASN A 42 -32.78 -39.48 31.74
CA ASN A 42 -33.48 -38.27 31.29
C ASN A 42 -34.70 -37.92 32.16
N GLY A 43 -34.61 -38.17 33.47
CA GLY A 43 -35.70 -37.93 34.42
C GLY A 43 -36.87 -38.93 34.29
N PRO A 44 -37.99 -38.69 35.01
CA PRO A 44 -39.14 -39.60 35.00
C PRO A 44 -39.83 -39.65 33.63
N LEU A 45 -40.38 -40.82 33.28
CA LEU A 45 -41.10 -41.04 32.01
C LEU A 45 -42.59 -41.29 32.26
N ILE A 46 -43.45 -40.53 31.60
CA ILE A 46 -44.89 -40.79 31.44
C ILE A 46 -45.14 -41.17 29.97
N ALA A 47 -45.73 -42.33 29.70
CA ALA A 47 -45.98 -42.78 28.33
C ALA A 47 -47.34 -43.48 28.17
N ALA A 48 -48.05 -43.18 27.08
CA ALA A 48 -49.32 -43.79 26.69
C ALA A 48 -49.55 -43.65 25.17
N THR A 49 -50.65 -44.19 24.63
CA THR A 49 -51.07 -43.89 23.25
C THR A 49 -51.56 -42.44 23.15
N ASP A 50 -52.46 -42.04 24.05
CA ASP A 50 -52.97 -40.69 24.15
C ASP A 50 -52.86 -40.20 25.61
N ILE A 51 -52.55 -38.92 25.79
CA ILE A 51 -52.37 -38.27 27.09
C ILE A 51 -53.19 -36.98 27.06
N ASP A 52 -54.08 -36.80 28.02
CA ASP A 52 -54.99 -35.65 28.12
C ASP A 52 -54.99 -35.14 29.57
N LEU A 53 -54.34 -33.99 29.77
CA LEU A 53 -54.16 -33.34 31.07
C LEU A 53 -54.96 -32.02 31.07
N LYS A 54 -55.98 -31.95 31.92
CA LYS A 54 -56.94 -30.83 31.96
C LYS A 54 -57.01 -30.18 33.33
N ASP A 55 -57.45 -28.92 33.34
CA ASP A 55 -57.66 -28.09 34.53
C ASP A 55 -56.45 -28.01 35.46
N ALA A 56 -55.23 -28.12 34.91
CA ALA A 56 -54.01 -27.89 35.65
C ALA A 56 -53.91 -26.41 36.06
N GLN A 57 -53.35 -26.12 37.23
CA GLN A 57 -52.96 -24.76 37.57
C GLN A 57 -51.63 -24.46 36.84
N THR A 58 -50.50 -24.71 37.49
CA THR A 58 -49.22 -24.85 36.80
C THR A 58 -48.99 -26.32 36.46
N PHE A 59 -48.89 -26.64 35.16
CA PHE A 59 -48.22 -27.85 34.71
C PHE A 59 -46.71 -27.57 34.76
N SER A 60 -45.92 -28.45 35.39
CA SER A 60 -44.45 -28.35 35.44
C SER A 60 -43.84 -29.72 35.13
N ASN A 61 -42.92 -29.79 34.17
CA ASN A 61 -42.25 -31.03 33.78
C ASN A 61 -40.76 -30.84 33.43
N SER A 62 -39.90 -31.57 34.15
CA SER A 62 -38.47 -31.73 33.85
C SER A 62 -38.09 -33.19 33.49
N GLY A 63 -39.08 -34.05 33.26
CA GLY A 63 -38.92 -35.41 32.75
C GLY A 63 -39.35 -35.54 31.29
N THR A 64 -39.66 -36.76 30.86
CA THR A 64 -40.20 -37.05 29.52
C THR A 64 -41.68 -37.42 29.58
N ILE A 65 -42.52 -36.74 28.79
CA ILE A 65 -43.89 -37.17 28.51
C ILE A 65 -43.99 -37.58 27.03
N GLN A 66 -44.53 -38.77 26.76
CA GLN A 66 -44.58 -39.34 25.42
C GLN A 66 -45.94 -39.99 25.09
N ALA A 67 -46.73 -39.32 24.26
CA ALA A 67 -47.91 -39.88 23.62
C ALA A 67 -47.55 -40.54 22.28
N GLY A 68 -48.15 -41.69 21.99
CA GLY A 68 -48.04 -42.37 20.70
C GLY A 68 -48.85 -41.71 19.57
N ASN A 69 -49.89 -40.94 19.90
CA ASN A 69 -50.82 -40.32 18.95
C ASN A 69 -51.22 -38.89 19.35
N THR A 70 -51.84 -38.66 20.52
CA THR A 70 -52.25 -37.30 20.95
C THR A 70 -51.70 -36.94 22.33
N LEU A 71 -51.06 -35.77 22.45
CA LEU A 71 -50.73 -35.14 23.73
C LEU A 71 -51.52 -33.83 23.86
N SER A 72 -52.39 -33.75 24.87
CA SER A 72 -53.20 -32.57 25.20
C SER A 72 -52.84 -32.11 26.61
N ILE A 73 -52.46 -30.84 26.77
CA ILE A 73 -52.13 -30.20 28.04
C ILE A 73 -52.87 -28.86 28.11
N GLN A 74 -53.76 -28.74 29.09
CA GLN A 74 -54.54 -27.53 29.37
C GLN A 74 -54.34 -27.08 30.84
N GLY A 75 -53.96 -25.82 31.04
CA GLY A 75 -53.83 -25.25 32.39
C GLY A 75 -53.83 -23.72 32.44
N THR A 76 -53.33 -23.14 33.54
CA THR A 76 -53.11 -21.69 33.67
C THR A 76 -51.68 -21.27 33.39
N GLN A 77 -50.70 -22.18 33.51
CA GLN A 77 -49.33 -22.00 33.02
C GLN A 77 -48.72 -23.36 32.65
N ILE A 78 -47.86 -23.40 31.63
CA ILE A 78 -47.12 -24.60 31.20
C ILE A 78 -45.63 -24.32 31.34
N ASP A 79 -45.00 -24.93 32.34
CA ASP A 79 -43.55 -25.01 32.50
C ASP A 79 -43.07 -26.40 32.05
N ASN A 80 -42.13 -26.42 31.11
CA ASN A 80 -41.45 -27.63 30.66
C ASN A 80 -39.93 -27.40 30.60
N ALA A 81 -39.39 -26.54 31.46
CA ALA A 81 -37.97 -26.22 31.46
C ALA A 81 -37.10 -27.47 31.69
N PHE A 82 -36.13 -27.69 30.80
CA PHE A 82 -35.30 -28.91 30.71
C PHE A 82 -36.06 -30.24 30.48
N GLY A 83 -37.39 -30.20 30.30
CA GLY A 83 -38.24 -31.37 30.07
C GLY A 83 -38.41 -31.72 28.59
N ALA A 84 -38.89 -32.92 28.32
CA ALA A 84 -39.19 -33.40 26.97
C ALA A 84 -40.69 -33.73 26.80
N LEU A 85 -41.31 -33.15 25.77
CA LEU A 85 -42.68 -33.47 25.35
C LEU A 85 -42.66 -34.15 23.98
N ARG A 86 -43.40 -35.25 23.83
CA ARG A 86 -43.44 -36.04 22.60
C ARG A 86 -44.86 -36.46 22.25
N SER A 87 -45.26 -36.25 20.99
CA SER A 87 -46.49 -36.79 20.41
C SER A 87 -46.22 -37.35 19.02
N GLY A 88 -46.69 -38.57 18.73
CA GLY A 88 -46.62 -39.16 17.39
C GLY A 88 -47.58 -38.53 16.37
N GLY A 89 -48.59 -37.79 16.84
CA GLY A 89 -49.55 -37.02 16.05
C GLY A 89 -49.70 -35.62 16.63
N LEU A 90 -50.93 -35.20 16.93
CA LEU A 90 -51.19 -33.85 17.45
C LEU A 90 -50.59 -33.65 18.85
N MET A 91 -49.92 -32.52 19.05
CA MET A 91 -49.63 -31.94 20.36
C MET A 91 -50.44 -30.64 20.51
N SER A 92 -51.29 -30.58 21.54
CA SER A 92 -52.13 -29.44 21.87
C SER A 92 -51.72 -28.88 23.23
N LEU A 93 -51.13 -27.68 23.24
CA LEU A 93 -50.74 -26.96 24.45
C LEU A 93 -51.63 -25.73 24.58
N THR A 94 -52.33 -25.57 25.71
CA THR A 94 -53.29 -24.46 25.89
C THR A 94 -53.22 -23.90 27.30
N THR A 95 -52.96 -22.60 27.43
CA THR A 95 -52.73 -21.95 28.73
C THR A 95 -53.20 -20.49 28.74
N GLN A 96 -53.57 -19.99 29.92
CA GLN A 96 -53.97 -18.58 30.12
C GLN A 96 -52.77 -17.65 30.38
N GLY A 97 -51.68 -18.18 30.93
CA GLY A 97 -50.39 -17.50 31.06
C GLY A 97 -49.38 -18.08 30.08
N ASP A 98 -48.14 -18.23 30.53
CA ASP A 98 -46.98 -18.51 29.68
C ASP A 98 -46.81 -20.01 29.32
N VAL A 99 -46.01 -20.26 28.28
CA VAL A 99 -45.41 -21.56 27.96
C VAL A 99 -43.89 -21.42 28.01
N ASP A 100 -43.24 -22.06 28.99
CA ASP A 100 -41.79 -22.09 29.12
C ASP A 100 -41.20 -23.41 28.59
N LEU A 101 -40.40 -23.32 27.52
CA LEU A 101 -39.66 -24.39 26.87
C LEU A 101 -38.13 -24.18 27.01
N THR A 102 -37.68 -23.47 28.04
CA THR A 102 -36.25 -23.18 28.28
C THR A 102 -35.44 -24.46 28.40
N SER A 103 -34.45 -24.63 27.51
CA SER A 103 -33.65 -25.86 27.34
C SER A 103 -34.45 -27.17 27.19
N ALA A 104 -35.71 -27.08 26.73
CA ALA A 104 -36.62 -28.21 26.56
C ALA A 104 -36.46 -28.93 25.21
N THR A 105 -37.10 -30.09 25.06
CA THR A 105 -37.20 -30.80 23.77
C THR A 105 -38.65 -31.23 23.46
N LEU A 106 -39.33 -30.47 22.60
CA LEU A 106 -40.66 -30.76 22.09
C LEU A 106 -40.55 -31.47 20.72
N ASN A 107 -41.22 -32.61 20.55
CA ASN A 107 -41.35 -33.31 19.26
C ASN A 107 -42.82 -33.64 19.00
N ALA A 108 -43.39 -33.18 17.88
CA ALA A 108 -44.79 -33.40 17.54
C ALA A 108 -44.97 -33.90 16.10
N GLY A 109 -46.02 -34.70 15.84
CA GLY A 109 -46.50 -34.95 14.48
C GLY A 109 -47.16 -33.70 13.87
N SER A 110 -47.90 -32.93 14.68
CA SER A 110 -48.38 -31.58 14.36
C SER A 110 -48.57 -30.80 15.67
N LEU A 111 -48.39 -29.47 15.65
CA LEU A 111 -48.42 -28.64 16.86
C LEU A 111 -49.58 -27.63 16.82
N ALA A 112 -50.33 -27.53 17.92
CA ALA A 112 -51.24 -26.45 18.22
C ALA A 112 -50.88 -25.87 19.60
N LEU A 113 -50.29 -24.69 19.63
CA LEU A 113 -49.87 -23.99 20.84
C LEU A 113 -50.68 -22.69 20.97
N ASN A 114 -51.37 -22.52 22.10
CA ASN A 114 -52.15 -21.32 22.42
C ASN A 114 -51.81 -20.86 23.84
N ALA A 115 -51.06 -19.77 23.96
CA ALA A 115 -50.67 -19.15 25.22
C ALA A 115 -51.36 -17.80 25.39
N GLY A 116 -51.99 -17.54 26.54
CA GLY A 116 -52.50 -16.21 26.87
C GLY A 116 -51.39 -15.22 27.26
N GLY A 117 -50.24 -15.72 27.72
CA GLY A 117 -49.01 -14.97 27.99
C GLY A 117 -47.93 -15.21 26.93
N ASP A 118 -46.68 -15.31 27.39
CA ASP A 118 -45.49 -15.43 26.55
C ASP A 118 -45.18 -16.88 26.13
N LEU A 119 -44.38 -17.05 25.07
CA LEU A 119 -43.69 -18.30 24.74
C LEU A 119 -42.17 -18.11 24.86
N LEU A 120 -41.54 -18.91 25.73
CA LEU A 120 -40.10 -18.85 25.99
C LEU A 120 -39.41 -20.08 25.39
N LEU A 121 -38.47 -19.87 24.47
CA LEU A 121 -37.67 -20.91 23.82
C LEU A 121 -36.18 -20.56 23.94
N ASN A 122 -35.73 -20.40 25.19
CA ASN A 122 -34.38 -19.95 25.54
C ASN A 122 -33.45 -21.13 25.84
N THR A 123 -32.22 -21.12 25.36
CA THR A 123 -31.21 -22.08 25.81
C THR A 123 -30.48 -21.56 27.05
N ALA A 124 -30.52 -22.32 28.14
CA ALA A 124 -29.81 -21.97 29.37
C ALA A 124 -28.29 -22.08 29.22
N VAL A 125 -27.54 -21.25 29.96
CA VAL A 125 -26.07 -21.27 30.00
C VAL A 125 -25.58 -21.98 31.25
N ASN A 126 -24.62 -22.89 31.08
CA ASN A 126 -23.88 -23.54 32.15
C ASN A 126 -22.54 -22.83 32.37
N THR A 127 -22.34 -22.22 33.53
CA THR A 127 -21.11 -21.50 33.92
C THR A 127 -20.34 -22.26 34.99
N ILE A 128 -19.07 -22.57 34.70
CA ILE A 128 -18.16 -23.30 35.59
C ILE A 128 -17.04 -22.36 36.03
N HIS A 129 -16.90 -22.17 37.33
CA HIS A 129 -15.76 -21.48 37.94
C HIS A 129 -14.69 -22.49 38.38
N GLN A 130 -13.44 -22.23 38.04
CA GLN A 130 -12.27 -23.04 38.38
C GLN A 130 -11.18 -22.14 38.97
N VAL A 131 -10.47 -22.64 39.99
CA VAL A 131 -9.29 -21.98 40.57
C VAL A 131 -8.15 -22.99 40.58
N SER A 132 -6.99 -22.61 40.07
CA SER A 132 -5.81 -23.46 40.02
C SER A 132 -5.08 -23.51 41.38
N ALA A 133 -4.21 -24.50 41.56
CA ALA A 133 -3.32 -24.57 42.73
C ALA A 133 -2.34 -23.37 42.85
N THR A 134 -2.22 -22.55 41.81
CA THR A 134 -1.40 -21.32 41.79
C THR A 134 -2.25 -20.04 41.84
N GLY A 135 -3.52 -20.13 42.25
CA GLY A 135 -4.42 -18.98 42.43
C GLY A 135 -5.09 -18.45 41.16
N ALA A 136 -4.59 -18.79 39.97
CA ALA A 136 -5.18 -18.36 38.70
C ALA A 136 -6.63 -18.86 38.56
N THR A 137 -7.53 -17.97 38.15
CA THR A 137 -8.97 -18.24 38.04
C THR A 137 -9.41 -18.38 36.59
N ARG A 138 -10.46 -19.17 36.36
CA ARG A 138 -11.05 -19.42 35.05
C ARG A 138 -12.54 -19.61 35.19
N THR A 139 -13.33 -18.79 34.51
CA THR A 139 -14.79 -18.92 34.40
C THR A 139 -15.11 -19.25 32.96
N VAL A 140 -15.76 -20.40 32.73
CA VAL A 140 -16.16 -20.84 31.39
C VAL A 140 -17.69 -20.95 31.35
N SER A 141 -18.31 -20.22 30.43
CA SER A 141 -19.74 -20.31 30.12
C SER A 141 -19.92 -21.10 28.83
N THR A 142 -20.86 -22.05 28.84
CA THR A 142 -21.17 -22.98 27.74
C THR A 142 -22.68 -23.09 27.57
N LEU A 143 -23.17 -23.36 26.36
CA LEU A 143 -24.60 -23.64 26.17
C LEU A 143 -24.94 -24.97 26.87
N GLY A 144 -26.11 -25.00 27.53
CA GLY A 144 -26.75 -26.22 27.98
C GLY A 144 -27.46 -26.96 26.83
N PRO A 145 -28.40 -27.86 27.14
CA PRO A 145 -29.27 -28.47 26.13
C PRO A 145 -30.02 -27.38 25.35
N LEU A 146 -30.02 -27.46 24.02
CA LEU A 146 -30.73 -26.49 23.18
C LEU A 146 -32.24 -26.59 23.40
N ALA A 147 -32.89 -25.44 23.58
CA ALA A 147 -34.36 -25.34 23.50
C ALA A 147 -34.81 -25.70 22.08
N THR A 148 -35.61 -26.76 21.92
CA THR A 148 -35.91 -27.37 20.62
C THR A 148 -37.39 -27.68 20.48
N VAL A 149 -37.99 -27.22 19.37
CA VAL A 149 -39.36 -27.53 18.94
C VAL A 149 -39.30 -28.12 17.54
N ASN A 150 -39.52 -29.43 17.45
CA ASN A 150 -39.51 -30.18 16.19
C ASN A 150 -40.95 -30.61 15.85
N VAL A 151 -41.47 -30.25 14.68
CA VAL A 151 -42.83 -30.59 14.24
C VAL A 151 -42.74 -31.25 12.87
N ALA A 152 -43.23 -32.48 12.72
CA ALA A 152 -43.09 -33.22 11.46
C ALA A 152 -44.03 -32.73 10.35
N GLY A 153 -45.24 -32.33 10.71
CA GLY A 153 -46.23 -31.68 9.85
C GLY A 153 -46.41 -30.20 10.20
N ASP A 154 -47.65 -29.71 10.18
CA ASP A 154 -47.97 -28.31 10.40
C ASP A 154 -47.85 -27.87 11.87
N ALA A 155 -47.51 -26.60 12.07
CA ALA A 155 -47.47 -25.93 13.37
C ALA A 155 -48.34 -24.65 13.37
N ALA A 156 -49.25 -24.57 14.33
CA ALA A 156 -50.02 -23.37 14.66
C ALA A 156 -49.62 -22.88 16.06
N ILE A 157 -49.12 -21.64 16.14
CA ILE A 157 -48.64 -21.02 17.38
C ILE A 157 -49.36 -19.67 17.58
N VAL A 158 -49.98 -19.48 18.74
CA VAL A 158 -50.65 -18.24 19.12
C VAL A 158 -50.17 -17.83 20.52
N THR A 159 -49.73 -16.58 20.69
CA THR A 159 -49.42 -15.99 22.00
C THR A 159 -50.18 -14.69 22.21
N GLY A 160 -50.63 -14.44 23.43
CA GLY A 160 -51.15 -13.13 23.85
C GLY A 160 -50.03 -12.14 24.19
N GLY A 161 -48.90 -12.65 24.67
CA GLY A 161 -47.67 -11.90 24.95
C GLY A 161 -46.59 -12.07 23.87
N ASP A 162 -45.34 -11.89 24.29
CA ASP A 162 -44.15 -11.99 23.45
C ASP A 162 -43.79 -13.46 23.11
N VAL A 163 -42.99 -13.65 22.06
CA VAL A 163 -42.19 -14.87 21.87
C VAL A 163 -40.72 -14.50 21.99
N ARG A 164 -39.98 -15.19 22.87
CA ARG A 164 -38.53 -14.98 23.03
C ARG A 164 -37.79 -16.29 22.82
N GLN A 165 -36.98 -16.32 21.78
CA GLN A 165 -36.22 -17.47 21.32
C GLN A 165 -34.74 -17.08 21.31
N ASN A 166 -33.97 -17.58 22.27
CA ASN A 166 -32.56 -17.21 22.48
C ASN A 166 -31.66 -18.45 22.37
N ALA A 167 -30.91 -18.57 21.27
CA ALA A 167 -30.25 -19.80 20.86
C ALA A 167 -31.18 -21.04 20.87
N GLY A 168 -32.46 -20.83 20.55
CA GLY A 168 -33.48 -21.87 20.46
C GLY A 168 -33.75 -22.28 19.01
N THR A 169 -34.25 -23.49 18.79
CA THR A 169 -34.55 -24.05 17.46
C THR A 169 -36.04 -24.37 17.29
N LEU A 170 -36.63 -23.89 16.19
CA LEU A 170 -37.98 -24.24 15.73
C LEU A 170 -37.88 -24.85 14.32
N ASP A 171 -38.05 -26.17 14.18
CA ASP A 171 -38.02 -26.89 12.90
C ASP A 171 -39.42 -27.48 12.61
N VAL A 172 -40.04 -27.06 11.50
CA VAL A 172 -41.41 -27.40 11.11
C VAL A 172 -41.40 -27.99 9.70
N GLY A 173 -41.69 -29.28 9.56
CA GLY A 173 -41.68 -29.98 8.26
C GLY A 173 -42.84 -29.58 7.35
N GLY A 174 -43.99 -29.22 7.92
CA GLY A 174 -45.14 -28.66 7.21
C GLY A 174 -45.13 -27.13 7.17
N ASN A 175 -46.32 -26.54 7.23
CA ASN A 175 -46.52 -25.09 7.24
C ASN A 175 -46.42 -24.54 8.67
N LEU A 176 -45.93 -23.30 8.81
CA LEU A 176 -45.93 -22.55 10.07
C LEU A 176 -46.93 -21.40 9.99
N ALA A 177 -47.91 -21.40 10.89
CA ALA A 177 -48.80 -20.26 11.15
C ALA A 177 -48.57 -19.75 12.58
N MET A 178 -48.15 -18.49 12.72
CA MET A 178 -47.72 -17.91 13.99
C MET A 178 -48.34 -16.53 14.18
N LEU A 179 -49.03 -16.32 15.31
CA LEU A 179 -49.63 -15.05 15.68
C LEU A 179 -49.16 -14.64 17.08
N VAL A 180 -48.40 -13.56 17.16
CA VAL A 180 -47.78 -13.05 18.39
C VAL A 180 -48.45 -11.76 18.80
N GLY A 181 -49.05 -11.72 19.99
CA GLY A 181 -49.71 -10.52 20.51
C GLY A 181 -48.74 -9.40 20.89
N GLY A 182 -47.58 -9.77 21.43
CA GLY A 182 -46.45 -8.89 21.71
C GLY A 182 -45.41 -8.86 20.59
N ASN A 183 -44.15 -8.86 20.97
CA ASN A 183 -42.96 -8.85 20.12
C ASN A 183 -42.46 -10.28 19.84
N TYR A 184 -41.72 -10.49 18.76
CA TYR A 184 -40.98 -11.74 18.52
C TYR A 184 -39.48 -11.45 18.49
N GLU A 185 -38.77 -11.94 19.50
CA GLU A 185 -37.32 -11.84 19.65
C GLU A 185 -36.65 -13.16 19.27
N LEU A 186 -35.92 -13.15 18.15
CA LEU A 186 -35.00 -14.18 17.68
C LEU A 186 -33.57 -13.78 18.08
N GLY A 187 -33.33 -13.77 19.39
CA GLY A 187 -32.07 -13.36 19.99
C GLY A 187 -30.99 -14.46 20.01
N SER A 188 -29.86 -14.13 20.64
CA SER A 188 -28.64 -14.93 20.63
C SER A 188 -28.01 -15.05 22.00
N VAL A 189 -27.48 -16.22 22.33
CA VAL A 189 -26.79 -16.49 23.61
C VAL A 189 -25.27 -16.36 23.42
N GLN A 190 -24.65 -15.47 24.20
CA GLN A 190 -23.20 -15.33 24.28
C GLN A 190 -22.61 -16.33 25.27
N THR A 191 -21.51 -16.97 24.89
CA THR A 191 -20.73 -17.92 25.71
C THR A 191 -19.23 -17.66 25.55
N GLY A 192 -18.38 -18.24 26.40
CA GLY A 192 -16.97 -17.82 26.44
C GLY A 192 -16.14 -18.31 27.62
N GLU A 193 -14.89 -17.85 27.66
CA GLU A 193 -13.94 -18.08 28.75
C GLU A 193 -13.34 -16.76 29.24
N ASN A 194 -13.54 -16.44 30.51
CA ASN A 194 -12.82 -15.38 31.21
C ASN A 194 -11.78 -15.99 32.16
N LYS A 195 -10.51 -15.58 32.04
CA LYS A 195 -9.36 -16.22 32.70
C LYS A 195 -8.38 -15.19 33.22
N VAL A 196 -8.13 -15.21 34.53
CA VAL A 196 -7.15 -14.33 35.19
C VAL A 196 -5.97 -15.16 35.69
N VAL A 197 -4.77 -14.85 35.21
CA VAL A 197 -3.51 -15.48 35.62
C VAL A 197 -2.63 -14.43 36.28
N GLU A 198 -2.56 -14.50 37.61
CA GLU A 198 -1.55 -13.79 38.39
C GLU A 198 -0.18 -14.46 38.24
N ARG A 199 0.87 -13.64 38.21
CA ARG A 199 2.29 -14.03 38.12
C ARG A 199 3.07 -13.17 39.12
N ALA A 200 4.23 -13.63 39.57
CA ALA A 200 5.06 -12.92 40.55
C ALA A 200 5.39 -11.46 40.19
N ASN A 201 5.38 -11.13 38.88
CA ASN A 201 5.70 -9.83 38.33
C ASN A 201 4.56 -9.23 37.46
N GLY A 202 3.30 -9.66 37.60
CA GLY A 202 2.21 -9.10 36.75
C GLY A 202 0.94 -9.94 36.66
N VAL A 203 -0.07 -9.42 35.95
CA VAL A 203 -1.37 -10.06 35.76
C VAL A 203 -1.73 -10.13 34.27
N SER A 204 -2.33 -11.24 33.84
CA SER A 204 -2.95 -11.36 32.52
C SER A 204 -4.42 -11.75 32.68
N ASN A 205 -5.29 -11.01 32.00
CA ASN A 205 -6.73 -11.22 31.93
C ASN A 205 -7.09 -11.55 30.46
N THR A 206 -7.90 -12.58 30.24
CA THR A 206 -8.26 -13.03 28.90
C THR A 206 -9.72 -13.42 28.89
N ASN A 207 -10.52 -12.66 28.15
CA ASN A 207 -11.97 -12.82 28.02
C ASN A 207 -12.29 -13.11 26.55
N LEU A 208 -12.55 -14.36 26.22
CA LEU A 208 -12.89 -14.81 24.87
C LEU A 208 -14.40 -15.04 24.79
N ASN A 209 -15.08 -14.41 23.84
CA ASN A 209 -16.53 -14.52 23.67
C ASN A 209 -16.91 -15.00 22.27
N GLN A 210 -18.00 -15.76 22.20
CA GLN A 210 -18.63 -16.24 20.97
C GLN A 210 -20.15 -16.21 21.16
N THR A 211 -20.89 -16.02 20.06
CA THR A 211 -22.35 -15.91 20.11
C THR A 211 -23.00 -17.02 19.29
N THR A 212 -24.11 -17.56 19.81
CA THR A 212 -24.95 -18.56 19.13
C THR A 212 -26.34 -17.98 18.95
N GLY A 213 -26.77 -17.79 17.69
CA GLY A 213 -28.11 -17.32 17.36
C GLY A 213 -29.18 -18.39 17.44
N SER A 214 -30.44 -17.95 17.38
CA SER A 214 -31.60 -18.82 17.22
C SER A 214 -31.78 -19.31 15.78
N ALA A 215 -32.45 -20.46 15.63
CA ALA A 215 -32.74 -21.08 14.34
C ALA A 215 -34.25 -21.30 14.16
N VAL A 216 -34.79 -20.88 13.01
CA VAL A 216 -36.14 -21.20 12.54
C VAL A 216 -36.02 -21.87 11.18
N LYS A 217 -36.74 -22.97 10.99
CA LYS A 217 -36.76 -23.71 9.73
C LYS A 217 -38.17 -24.20 9.45
N VAL A 218 -38.65 -23.96 8.23
CA VAL A 218 -40.00 -24.34 7.79
C VAL A 218 -39.89 -25.00 6.41
N GLY A 219 -40.49 -26.19 6.25
CA GLY A 219 -40.51 -26.94 4.99
C GLY A 219 -41.62 -26.47 4.04
N GLY A 220 -42.79 -26.11 4.59
CA GLY A 220 -43.92 -25.54 3.86
C GLY A 220 -43.96 -24.00 3.91
N MET A 221 -45.16 -23.44 3.74
CA MET A 221 -45.40 -22.00 3.80
C MET A 221 -45.22 -21.45 5.22
N THR A 222 -44.62 -20.27 5.32
CA THR A 222 -44.51 -19.51 6.58
C THR A 222 -45.48 -18.32 6.61
N GLN A 223 -46.22 -18.15 7.70
CA GLN A 223 -47.03 -16.96 7.99
C GLN A 223 -46.80 -16.55 9.44
N ILE A 224 -46.04 -15.48 9.66
CA ILE A 224 -45.74 -14.92 10.99
C ILE A 224 -46.33 -13.50 11.06
N GLY A 225 -47.26 -13.29 11.99
CA GLY A 225 -47.83 -11.98 12.32
C GLY A 225 -47.49 -11.56 13.75
N VAL A 226 -46.97 -10.35 13.94
CA VAL A 226 -46.46 -9.83 15.22
C VAL A 226 -47.13 -8.50 15.58
N GLY A 227 -47.67 -8.42 16.79
CA GLY A 227 -48.41 -7.26 17.30
C GLY A 227 -47.52 -6.09 17.73
N GLY A 228 -46.29 -6.39 18.14
CA GLY A 228 -45.20 -5.45 18.41
C GLY A 228 -44.11 -5.49 17.33
N ASP A 229 -42.85 -5.41 17.74
CA ASP A 229 -41.67 -5.47 16.86
C ASP A 229 -41.20 -6.93 16.64
N LEU A 230 -40.63 -7.23 15.47
CA LEU A 230 -39.94 -8.48 15.13
C LEU A 230 -38.44 -8.21 15.03
N THR A 231 -37.63 -8.83 15.89
CA THR A 231 -36.17 -8.59 15.94
C THR A 231 -35.41 -9.90 15.89
N ALA A 232 -34.51 -10.06 14.93
CA ALA A 232 -33.60 -11.18 14.79
C ALA A 232 -32.14 -10.72 14.87
N THR A 233 -31.36 -11.36 15.75
CA THR A 233 -29.99 -10.97 16.09
C THR A 233 -29.06 -12.17 15.98
N GLY A 234 -28.22 -12.20 14.95
CA GLY A 234 -27.34 -13.32 14.61
C GLY A 234 -28.07 -14.64 14.29
N ALA A 235 -29.34 -14.58 13.89
CA ALA A 235 -30.22 -15.76 13.78
C ALA A 235 -30.29 -16.34 12.36
N SER A 236 -30.66 -17.62 12.24
CA SER A 236 -30.87 -18.31 10.95
C SER A 236 -32.36 -18.61 10.75
N LEU A 237 -32.92 -18.21 9.60
CA LEU A 237 -34.32 -18.42 9.24
C LEU A 237 -34.42 -19.05 7.85
N ASP A 238 -34.74 -20.34 7.77
CA ASP A 238 -34.83 -21.12 6.52
C ASP A 238 -36.30 -21.41 6.15
N LEU A 239 -36.91 -20.55 5.34
CA LEU A 239 -38.34 -20.59 5.01
C LEU A 239 -38.55 -21.22 3.62
N ASN A 240 -38.39 -22.54 3.54
CA ASN A 240 -38.21 -23.27 2.28
C ASN A 240 -39.43 -23.21 1.34
N GLY A 241 -40.67 -23.13 1.85
CA GLY A 241 -41.84 -22.89 1.01
C GLY A 241 -42.06 -21.42 0.62
N GLY A 242 -41.26 -20.49 1.15
CA GLY A 242 -41.55 -19.06 1.14
C GLY A 242 -42.50 -18.63 2.26
N GLY A 243 -42.86 -17.35 2.32
CA GLY A 243 -43.79 -16.87 3.34
C GLY A 243 -43.93 -15.37 3.52
N VAL A 244 -44.66 -15.01 4.59
CA VAL A 244 -44.93 -13.64 5.03
C VAL A 244 -44.46 -13.46 6.47
N LEU A 245 -43.67 -12.42 6.72
CA LEU A 245 -43.27 -11.93 8.03
C LEU A 245 -43.84 -10.52 8.17
N ALA A 246 -44.83 -10.33 9.02
CA ALA A 246 -45.52 -9.05 9.20
C ALA A 246 -45.47 -8.59 10.66
N ALA A 247 -44.98 -7.39 10.91
CA ALA A 247 -45.01 -6.74 12.22
C ALA A 247 -45.82 -5.44 12.15
N ASN A 248 -46.69 -5.20 13.13
CA ASN A 248 -47.30 -3.87 13.33
C ASN A 248 -46.27 -2.85 13.82
N GLY A 249 -45.22 -3.34 14.46
CA GLY A 249 -44.03 -2.60 14.83
C GLY A 249 -42.96 -2.61 13.74
N ASN A 250 -41.70 -2.58 14.16
CA ASN A 250 -40.52 -2.70 13.30
C ASN A 250 -40.27 -4.14 12.86
N VAL A 251 -39.54 -4.34 11.76
CA VAL A 251 -38.82 -5.60 11.47
C VAL A 251 -37.32 -5.31 11.42
N THR A 252 -36.53 -5.97 12.25
CA THR A 252 -35.09 -5.76 12.35
C THR A 252 -34.35 -7.09 12.20
N LEU A 253 -33.49 -7.20 11.18
CA LEU A 253 -32.52 -8.28 10.99
C LEU A 253 -31.12 -7.70 11.20
N GLN A 254 -30.44 -8.07 12.28
CA GLN A 254 -29.14 -7.51 12.63
C GLN A 254 -28.09 -8.57 12.95
N ALA A 255 -26.82 -8.23 12.73
CA ALA A 255 -25.72 -9.04 13.22
C ALA A 255 -25.63 -8.98 14.76
N ALA A 256 -25.32 -10.11 15.38
CA ALA A 256 -24.91 -10.17 16.77
C ALA A 256 -23.40 -9.93 16.89
N ARG A 257 -22.97 -9.14 17.89
CA ARG A 257 -21.55 -8.85 18.15
C ARG A 257 -21.04 -9.67 19.34
N ALA A 258 -19.82 -10.20 19.26
CA ALA A 258 -19.09 -10.77 20.38
C ALA A 258 -17.69 -10.15 20.49
N THR A 259 -17.39 -9.51 21.62
CA THR A 259 -16.10 -8.86 21.88
C THR A 259 -15.17 -9.78 22.66
N SER A 260 -13.99 -10.07 22.13
CA SER A 260 -12.91 -10.76 22.83
C SER A 260 -11.82 -9.77 23.24
N MET A 261 -11.28 -9.92 24.45
CA MET A 261 -10.39 -8.94 25.09
C MET A 261 -9.23 -9.62 25.80
N VAL A 262 -8.01 -9.10 25.62
CA VAL A 262 -6.78 -9.57 26.26
C VAL A 262 -6.09 -8.36 26.91
N ASP A 263 -6.10 -8.33 28.24
CA ASP A 263 -5.22 -7.45 28.99
C ASP A 263 -4.03 -8.24 29.52
N SER A 264 -2.85 -7.65 29.51
CA SER A 264 -1.78 -8.07 30.39
C SER A 264 -0.91 -6.90 30.81
N ASN A 265 -0.39 -7.00 32.02
CA ASN A 265 0.68 -6.16 32.50
C ASN A 265 1.77 -7.04 33.10
N SER A 266 3.01 -6.57 33.02
CA SER A 266 4.07 -7.07 33.89
C SER A 266 5.04 -5.95 34.24
N ALA A 267 5.58 -5.99 35.46
CA ALA A 267 6.61 -5.08 35.90
C ALA A 267 7.53 -5.78 36.91
N GLY A 268 8.82 -5.54 36.81
CA GLY A 268 9.81 -6.17 37.69
C GLY A 268 11.09 -5.36 37.81
N ALA A 269 11.86 -5.68 38.84
CA ALA A 269 13.13 -5.04 39.16
C ALA A 269 14.13 -6.09 39.68
N ASP A 270 15.40 -5.96 39.30
CA ASP A 270 16.51 -6.72 39.84
C ASP A 270 17.70 -5.80 40.19
N GLY A 271 18.89 -6.37 40.45
CA GLY A 271 20.08 -5.59 40.79
C GLY A 271 20.71 -4.81 39.63
N HIS A 272 20.17 -4.93 38.40
CA HIS A 272 20.77 -4.46 37.15
C HIS A 272 19.77 -3.74 36.21
N GLY A 273 18.46 -3.82 36.48
CA GLY A 273 17.45 -3.03 35.78
C GLY A 273 16.01 -3.19 36.29
N THR A 274 15.11 -2.52 35.58
CA THR A 274 13.66 -2.60 35.74
C THR A 274 13.00 -2.74 34.37
N TYR A 275 11.83 -3.38 34.33
CA TYR A 275 10.96 -3.42 33.16
C TYR A 275 9.51 -3.16 33.56
N SER A 276 8.73 -2.65 32.62
CA SER A 276 7.28 -2.50 32.69
C SER A 276 6.71 -2.70 31.29
N GLU A 277 5.77 -3.62 31.15
CA GLU A 277 5.13 -3.99 29.89
C GLU A 277 3.61 -3.99 30.09
N SER A 278 2.87 -3.53 29.09
CA SER A 278 1.41 -3.64 29.06
C SER A 278 0.90 -3.86 27.65
N LEU A 279 -0.14 -4.69 27.55
CA LEU A 279 -0.92 -4.96 26.35
C LEU A 279 -2.39 -4.84 26.74
N HIS A 280 -3.15 -4.08 25.97
CA HIS A 280 -4.60 -4.16 25.91
C HIS A 280 -4.98 -4.40 24.45
N ARG A 281 -5.70 -5.50 24.20
CA ARG A 281 -6.23 -5.84 22.89
C ARG A 281 -7.72 -6.13 23.00
N SER A 282 -8.52 -5.65 22.05
CA SER A 282 -9.95 -5.90 21.95
C SER A 282 -10.31 -6.17 20.50
N ASP A 283 -10.94 -7.30 20.22
CA ASP A 283 -11.41 -7.71 18.88
C ASP A 283 -12.90 -7.99 18.95
N ASP A 284 -13.70 -7.22 18.21
CA ASP A 284 -15.08 -7.61 17.91
C ASP A 284 -15.13 -8.70 16.83
N THR A 285 -16.22 -9.46 16.85
CA THR A 285 -16.62 -10.40 15.79
C THR A 285 -18.13 -10.31 15.58
N LEU A 286 -18.60 -10.41 14.33
CA LEU A 286 -20.01 -10.41 13.97
C LEU A 286 -20.51 -11.80 13.56
N THR A 287 -21.72 -12.13 13.98
CA THR A 287 -22.54 -13.25 13.47
C THR A 287 -23.74 -12.63 12.77
N ASN A 288 -23.86 -12.77 11.45
CA ASN A 288 -24.95 -12.19 10.68
C ASN A 288 -26.30 -12.85 10.99
N THR A 289 -27.40 -12.10 10.82
CA THR A 289 -28.71 -12.75 10.64
C THR A 289 -28.85 -13.16 9.18
N VAL A 290 -29.35 -14.37 8.93
CA VAL A 290 -29.58 -14.94 7.60
C VAL A 290 -31.04 -15.36 7.47
N LEU A 291 -31.73 -14.82 6.47
CA LEU A 291 -33.11 -15.15 6.11
C LEU A 291 -33.14 -15.72 4.69
N ASN A 292 -33.23 -17.04 4.58
CA ASN A 292 -33.39 -17.77 3.33
C ASN A 292 -34.88 -18.04 3.06
N ALA A 293 -35.32 -17.92 1.81
CA ALA A 293 -36.68 -18.33 1.41
C ALA A 293 -36.71 -18.96 0.01
N GLY A 294 -37.58 -19.95 -0.20
CA GLY A 294 -37.53 -20.76 -1.42
C GLY A 294 -38.20 -20.14 -2.66
N ASN A 295 -39.45 -19.69 -2.55
CA ASN A 295 -40.27 -19.30 -3.72
C ASN A 295 -40.73 -17.84 -3.75
N SER A 296 -40.93 -17.21 -2.60
CA SER A 296 -41.20 -15.77 -2.43
C SER A 296 -41.17 -15.42 -0.95
N LEU A 297 -40.83 -14.18 -0.64
CA LEU A 297 -40.76 -13.64 0.71
C LEU A 297 -41.42 -12.26 0.74
N VAL A 298 -42.35 -12.05 1.67
CA VAL A 298 -42.87 -10.73 2.00
C VAL A 298 -42.46 -10.37 3.41
N VAL A 299 -41.74 -9.27 3.58
CA VAL A 299 -41.42 -8.65 4.87
C VAL A 299 -42.19 -7.35 4.97
N ALA A 300 -43.11 -7.25 5.92
CA ALA A 300 -44.01 -6.11 6.09
C ALA A 300 -43.86 -5.49 7.49
N SER A 301 -43.80 -4.15 7.55
CA SER A 301 -43.62 -3.39 8.79
C SER A 301 -44.59 -2.20 8.87
N GLY A 302 -45.28 -2.09 10.01
CA GLY A 302 -46.07 -0.91 10.42
C GLY A 302 -45.20 0.25 10.94
N LYS A 303 -43.88 0.08 10.94
CA LYS A 303 -42.86 1.11 11.18
C LYS A 303 -41.72 0.91 10.16
N ASP A 304 -40.48 0.74 10.62
CA ASP A 304 -39.29 0.61 9.78
C ASP A 304 -38.94 -0.87 9.51
N ILE A 305 -38.27 -1.14 8.37
CA ILE A 305 -37.52 -2.37 8.12
C ILE A 305 -36.03 -2.04 8.22
N ASN A 306 -35.28 -2.79 9.03
CA ASN A 306 -33.84 -2.60 9.22
C ASN A 306 -33.09 -3.91 8.93
N VAL A 307 -32.09 -3.85 8.06
CA VAL A 307 -31.19 -4.97 7.74
C VAL A 307 -29.75 -4.49 7.93
N THR A 308 -29.06 -4.99 8.95
CA THR A 308 -27.75 -4.46 9.39
C THR A 308 -26.71 -5.58 9.53
N GLY A 309 -25.69 -5.58 8.67
CA GLY A 309 -24.71 -6.68 8.53
C GLY A 309 -25.36 -8.05 8.34
N SER A 310 -26.47 -8.11 7.61
CA SER A 310 -27.36 -9.28 7.55
C SER A 310 -27.80 -9.61 6.12
N THR A 311 -28.26 -10.84 5.90
CA THR A 311 -28.53 -11.40 4.58
C THR A 311 -29.99 -11.81 4.45
N ILE A 312 -30.64 -11.39 3.36
CA ILE A 312 -31.88 -11.96 2.85
C ILE A 312 -31.57 -12.59 1.49
N ASN A 313 -31.81 -13.89 1.31
CA ASN A 313 -31.55 -14.59 0.05
C ASN A 313 -32.74 -15.47 -0.37
N LEU A 314 -33.12 -15.37 -1.64
CA LEU A 314 -34.04 -16.28 -2.29
C LEU A 314 -33.35 -16.91 -3.50
N ASP A 315 -33.34 -18.25 -3.56
CA ASP A 315 -32.84 -18.96 -4.74
C ASP A 315 -33.80 -18.78 -5.93
N HIS A 316 -35.11 -18.64 -5.67
CA HIS A 316 -36.14 -18.39 -6.68
C HIS A 316 -37.20 -17.36 -6.24
N GLY A 317 -37.74 -16.63 -7.22
CA GLY A 317 -38.87 -15.72 -7.06
C GLY A 317 -38.57 -14.40 -6.34
N THR A 318 -39.60 -13.76 -5.79
CA THR A 318 -39.57 -12.34 -5.41
C THR A 318 -39.40 -12.13 -3.91
N ALA A 319 -38.44 -11.28 -3.54
CA ALA A 319 -38.29 -10.68 -2.22
C ALA A 319 -38.95 -9.30 -2.19
N ALA A 320 -40.02 -9.14 -1.41
CA ALA A 320 -40.78 -7.91 -1.26
C ALA A 320 -40.65 -7.35 0.17
N LEU A 321 -40.02 -6.19 0.31
CA LEU A 321 -39.90 -5.46 1.58
C LEU A 321 -40.84 -4.25 1.54
N ALA A 322 -41.75 -4.13 2.51
CA ALA A 322 -42.75 -3.06 2.58
C ALA A 322 -42.83 -2.44 3.98
N ALA A 323 -42.38 -1.20 4.13
CA ALA A 323 -42.44 -0.43 5.37
C ALA A 323 -43.40 0.75 5.23
N THR A 324 -44.18 1.07 6.27
CA THR A 324 -44.92 2.35 6.34
C THR A 324 -44.05 3.49 6.89
N GLY A 325 -42.97 3.16 7.60
CA GLY A 325 -41.83 4.02 7.87
C GLY A 325 -40.78 3.87 6.77
N ASN A 326 -39.53 3.66 7.16
CA ASN A 326 -38.34 3.60 6.29
C ASN A 326 -37.91 2.16 5.98
N VAL A 327 -37.10 1.97 4.94
CA VAL A 327 -36.33 0.73 4.73
C VAL A 327 -34.83 1.03 4.75
N ASN A 328 -34.12 0.47 5.72
CA ASN A 328 -32.70 0.70 5.94
C ASN A 328 -31.92 -0.60 5.72
N ILE A 329 -30.97 -0.60 4.78
CA ILE A 329 -30.09 -1.73 4.45
C ILE A 329 -28.64 -1.25 4.58
N ALA A 330 -27.99 -1.60 5.68
CA ALA A 330 -26.74 -0.99 6.10
C ALA A 330 -25.66 -2.01 6.49
N ALA A 331 -24.41 -1.60 6.45
CA ALA A 331 -23.32 -2.35 7.06
C ALA A 331 -23.42 -2.34 8.60
N ALA A 332 -23.11 -3.48 9.22
CA ALA A 332 -22.69 -3.52 10.62
C ALA A 332 -21.19 -3.20 10.72
N THR A 333 -20.67 -2.96 11.93
CA THR A 333 -19.22 -2.73 12.14
C THR A 333 -18.59 -3.71 13.11
N GLU A 334 -17.31 -4.02 12.87
CA GLU A 334 -16.38 -4.63 13.81
C GLU A 334 -15.35 -3.56 14.24
N THR A 335 -14.89 -3.61 15.48
CA THR A 335 -13.82 -2.74 15.99
C THR A 335 -12.68 -3.58 16.57
N HIS A 336 -11.46 -3.28 16.13
CA HIS A 336 -10.24 -3.94 16.58
C HIS A 336 -9.30 -2.89 17.19
N VAL A 337 -8.86 -3.11 18.42
CA VAL A 337 -7.98 -2.22 19.18
C VAL A 337 -6.75 -3.01 19.62
N GLU A 338 -5.55 -2.46 19.42
CA GLU A 338 -4.32 -2.99 20.02
C GLU A 338 -3.45 -1.84 20.55
N ASN A 339 -3.25 -1.85 21.87
CA ASN A 339 -2.46 -0.87 22.61
C ASN A 339 -1.34 -1.59 23.38
N THR A 340 -0.09 -1.31 23.04
CA THR A 340 1.11 -1.82 23.72
C THR A 340 1.93 -0.68 24.31
N GLN A 341 2.44 -0.84 25.53
CA GLN A 341 3.45 0.07 26.11
C GLN A 341 4.56 -0.76 26.78
N GLU A 342 5.81 -0.43 26.49
CA GLU A 342 7.00 -1.13 26.97
C GLU A 342 8.00 -0.11 27.52
N GLN A 343 8.55 -0.35 28.71
CA GLN A 343 9.64 0.44 29.28
C GLN A 343 10.69 -0.50 29.88
N HIS A 344 11.94 -0.36 29.45
CA HIS A 344 13.07 -1.12 29.99
C HIS A 344 14.18 -0.15 30.41
N SER A 345 14.62 -0.24 31.65
CA SER A 345 15.72 0.57 32.19
C SER A 345 16.80 -0.36 32.75
N HIS A 346 18.03 -0.27 32.24
CA HIS A 346 19.18 -0.98 32.79
C HIS A 346 20.23 0.03 33.24
N SER A 347 20.83 -0.23 34.41
CA SER A 347 21.88 0.63 34.94
C SER A 347 22.93 -0.18 35.68
N ASN A 348 24.18 0.23 35.54
CA ASN A 348 25.32 -0.26 36.30
C ASN A 348 26.21 0.93 36.70
N ALA A 349 27.30 0.66 37.43
CA ALA A 349 28.16 1.69 37.99
C ALA A 349 28.87 2.62 36.98
N VAL A 350 28.77 2.37 35.66
CA VAL A 350 29.45 3.15 34.61
C VAL A 350 28.57 3.51 33.39
N SER A 351 27.33 3.01 33.33
CA SER A 351 26.44 3.19 32.18
C SER A 351 24.97 2.94 32.51
N GLY A 352 24.08 3.61 31.78
CA GLY A 352 22.63 3.41 31.82
C GLY A 352 22.00 3.41 30.43
N LYS A 353 20.91 2.67 30.26
CA LYS A 353 20.06 2.68 29.07
C LYS A 353 18.60 2.60 29.52
N GLU A 354 17.78 3.53 29.06
CA GLU A 354 16.33 3.50 29.18
C GLU A 354 15.72 3.46 27.77
N VAL A 355 14.74 2.58 27.55
CA VAL A 355 13.90 2.55 26.36
C VAL A 355 12.45 2.69 26.81
N THR A 356 11.69 3.51 26.11
CA THR A 356 10.23 3.58 26.20
C THR A 356 9.67 3.40 24.79
N SER A 357 8.74 2.48 24.62
CA SER A 357 8.06 2.14 23.37
C SER A 357 6.55 2.17 23.63
N SER A 358 5.79 2.68 22.67
CA SER A 358 4.35 2.46 22.65
C SER A 358 3.83 2.30 21.22
N ARG A 359 2.73 1.56 21.09
CA ARG A 359 1.93 1.47 19.87
C ARG A 359 0.47 1.49 20.28
N ALA A 360 -0.35 2.21 19.54
CA ALA A 360 -1.80 2.23 19.71
C ALA A 360 -2.44 2.22 18.33
N SER A 361 -3.31 1.26 18.06
CA SER A 361 -4.04 1.17 16.80
C SER A 361 -5.50 0.86 17.04
N THR A 362 -6.37 1.42 16.19
CA THR A 362 -7.79 1.11 16.18
C THR A 362 -8.27 1.08 14.74
N ALA A 363 -8.77 -0.08 14.33
CA ALA A 363 -9.48 -0.29 13.07
C ALA A 363 -10.98 -0.41 13.34
N THR A 364 -11.80 0.18 12.47
CA THR A 364 -13.23 -0.16 12.36
C THR A 364 -13.48 -0.65 10.95
N LEU A 365 -14.08 -1.83 10.82
CA LEU A 365 -14.36 -2.49 9.53
C LEU A 365 -15.88 -2.63 9.35
N ALA A 366 -16.38 -2.42 8.13
CA ALA A 366 -17.80 -2.39 7.81
C ALA A 366 -18.26 -3.63 7.03
N GLN A 367 -19.01 -4.50 7.70
CA GLN A 367 -19.62 -5.70 7.11
C GLN A 367 -20.99 -5.36 6.51
N GLY A 368 -21.05 -5.20 5.18
CA GLY A 368 -22.26 -4.88 4.42
C GLY A 368 -23.39 -5.91 4.57
N SER A 369 -24.63 -5.45 4.37
CA SER A 369 -25.82 -6.31 4.22
C SER A 369 -26.03 -6.76 2.77
N MET A 370 -26.82 -7.81 2.57
CA MET A 370 -27.20 -8.32 1.24
C MET A 370 -28.68 -8.65 1.15
N VAL A 371 -29.34 -8.22 0.07
CA VAL A 371 -30.67 -8.67 -0.36
C VAL A 371 -30.56 -9.24 -1.77
N SER A 372 -30.89 -10.52 -1.94
CA SER A 372 -30.70 -11.30 -3.18
C SER A 372 -31.97 -12.12 -3.51
N ALA A 373 -32.42 -12.09 -4.76
CA ALA A 373 -33.60 -12.84 -5.23
C ALA A 373 -33.66 -12.94 -6.77
N ASP A 374 -34.63 -13.67 -7.35
CA ASP A 374 -34.93 -13.52 -8.79
C ASP A 374 -35.51 -12.14 -9.13
N ALA A 375 -36.18 -11.48 -8.19
CA ALA A 375 -36.61 -10.09 -8.31
C ALA A 375 -36.72 -9.46 -6.91
N VAL A 376 -36.34 -8.20 -6.79
CA VAL A 376 -36.38 -7.47 -5.51
C VAL A 376 -37.31 -6.27 -5.63
N THR A 377 -38.21 -6.10 -4.67
CA THR A 377 -39.10 -4.93 -4.59
C THR A 377 -39.07 -4.36 -3.19
N ILE A 378 -38.72 -3.08 -3.08
CA ILE A 378 -38.63 -2.35 -1.81
C ILE A 378 -39.56 -1.15 -1.88
N VAL A 379 -40.53 -1.10 -0.97
CA VAL A 379 -41.49 0.00 -0.85
C VAL A 379 -41.38 0.61 0.54
N SER A 380 -41.25 1.94 0.58
CA SER A 380 -41.14 2.73 1.80
C SER A 380 -42.18 3.84 1.83
N GLY A 381 -42.96 3.89 2.92
CA GLY A 381 -43.86 4.98 3.24
C GLY A 381 -43.14 6.27 3.63
N ARG A 382 -41.80 6.23 3.77
CA ARG A 382 -40.93 7.39 3.93
C ARG A 382 -39.65 7.24 3.10
N ASP A 383 -38.49 6.98 3.72
CA ASP A 383 -37.18 6.96 3.05
C ASP A 383 -36.67 5.52 2.77
N ILE A 384 -35.82 5.34 1.76
CA ILE A 384 -35.00 4.11 1.57
C ILE A 384 -33.52 4.49 1.71
N ASN A 385 -32.78 3.78 2.55
CA ASN A 385 -31.36 4.03 2.79
C ASN A 385 -30.55 2.74 2.55
N VAL A 386 -29.57 2.79 1.65
CA VAL A 386 -28.68 1.66 1.31
C VAL A 386 -27.23 2.10 1.51
N ASN A 387 -26.55 1.59 2.54
CA ASN A 387 -25.22 2.06 2.96
C ASN A 387 -24.20 0.91 3.01
N GLY A 388 -23.20 0.96 2.12
CA GLY A 388 -22.16 -0.06 1.98
C GLY A 388 -22.71 -1.49 1.85
N SER A 389 -23.80 -1.67 1.10
CA SER A 389 -24.60 -2.90 1.07
C SER A 389 -25.06 -3.27 -0.33
N THR A 390 -25.39 -4.55 -0.54
CA THR A 390 -25.77 -5.12 -1.85
C THR A 390 -27.27 -5.38 -1.95
N ILE A 391 -27.90 -4.98 -3.06
CA ILE A 391 -29.27 -5.34 -3.44
C ILE A 391 -29.21 -5.84 -4.88
N VAL A 392 -29.47 -7.13 -5.11
CA VAL A 392 -29.30 -7.77 -6.42
C VAL A 392 -30.53 -8.61 -6.79
N GLY A 393 -30.95 -8.48 -8.06
CA GLY A 393 -31.98 -9.32 -8.67
C GLY A 393 -31.44 -10.05 -9.90
N THR A 394 -31.82 -11.32 -10.10
CA THR A 394 -31.64 -11.99 -11.41
C THR A 394 -32.38 -11.21 -12.49
N ASN A 395 -33.63 -10.84 -12.21
CA ASN A 395 -34.53 -10.04 -13.02
C ASN A 395 -34.75 -8.69 -12.30
N ASP A 396 -35.87 -8.03 -12.55
CA ASP A 396 -36.09 -6.62 -12.19
C ASP A 396 -35.89 -6.31 -10.69
N VAL A 397 -35.27 -5.16 -10.43
CA VAL A 397 -35.11 -4.57 -9.09
C VAL A 397 -35.84 -3.24 -9.04
N ALA A 398 -36.73 -3.06 -8.05
CA ALA A 398 -37.56 -1.87 -7.89
C ALA A 398 -37.44 -1.30 -6.47
N LEU A 399 -37.04 -0.03 -6.35
CA LEU A 399 -37.00 0.75 -5.12
C LEU A 399 -38.00 1.91 -5.24
N SER A 400 -38.94 2.04 -4.30
CA SER A 400 -39.97 3.07 -4.30
C SER A 400 -40.15 3.68 -2.91
N ALA A 401 -39.71 4.93 -2.74
CA ALA A 401 -39.84 5.71 -1.51
C ALA A 401 -40.85 6.84 -1.71
N ALA A 402 -41.73 7.05 -0.73
CA ALA A 402 -42.63 8.20 -0.69
C ALA A 402 -41.88 9.53 -0.45
N HIS A 403 -40.65 9.47 0.07
CA HIS A 403 -39.77 10.60 0.29
C HIS A 403 -38.40 10.38 -0.38
N ASP A 404 -37.29 10.18 0.34
CA ASP A 404 -35.95 10.06 -0.27
C ASP A 404 -35.52 8.61 -0.58
N VAL A 405 -34.69 8.43 -1.61
CA VAL A 405 -33.87 7.21 -1.81
C VAL A 405 -32.39 7.62 -1.76
N SER A 406 -31.67 7.09 -0.77
CA SER A 406 -30.23 7.31 -0.57
C SER A 406 -29.47 6.00 -0.76
N ILE A 407 -28.49 5.99 -1.67
CA ILE A 407 -27.61 4.85 -1.96
C ILE A 407 -26.17 5.33 -1.79
N GLY A 408 -25.60 5.06 -0.61
CA GLY A 408 -24.31 5.57 -0.19
C GLY A 408 -23.36 4.51 0.34
N THR A 409 -22.24 4.98 0.88
CA THR A 409 -21.13 4.13 1.32
C THR A 409 -21.21 3.79 2.81
N SER A 410 -20.56 2.69 3.20
CA SER A 410 -20.07 2.53 4.57
C SER A 410 -18.59 2.91 4.61
N GLN A 411 -17.99 3.01 5.80
CA GLN A 411 -16.61 3.44 5.96
C GLN A 411 -15.80 2.46 6.80
N ASP A 412 -14.69 2.01 6.24
CA ASP A 412 -13.58 1.42 6.99
C ASP A 412 -12.68 2.55 7.48
N THR A 413 -12.20 2.44 8.72
CA THR A 413 -11.27 3.40 9.32
C THR A 413 -10.09 2.68 9.92
N MET A 414 -8.89 3.23 9.76
CA MET A 414 -7.67 2.67 10.35
C MET A 414 -6.79 3.77 10.91
N THR A 415 -6.68 3.78 12.23
CA THR A 415 -5.79 4.68 12.99
C THR A 415 -4.64 3.89 13.59
N SER A 416 -3.45 4.48 13.57
CA SER A 416 -2.26 3.91 14.20
C SER A 416 -1.33 5.02 14.67
N SER A 417 -0.75 4.86 15.85
CA SER A 417 0.34 5.68 16.35
C SER A 417 1.40 4.81 17.02
N SER A 418 2.66 5.20 16.90
CA SER A 418 3.76 4.54 17.58
C SER A 418 4.82 5.54 18.02
N SER A 419 5.28 5.42 19.26
CA SER A 419 6.39 6.19 19.79
C SER A 419 7.54 5.27 20.20
N TYR A 420 8.76 5.70 19.93
CA TYR A 420 9.97 5.06 20.42
C TYR A 420 10.89 6.13 20.99
N GLN A 421 11.39 5.94 22.21
CA GLN A 421 12.40 6.78 22.84
C GLN A 421 13.50 5.91 23.43
N GLU A 422 14.76 6.22 23.14
CA GLU A 422 15.92 5.60 23.76
C GLU A 422 16.86 6.67 24.34
N LYS A 423 17.08 6.57 25.66
CA LYS A 423 18.07 7.36 26.40
C LYS A 423 19.24 6.45 26.76
N ARG A 424 20.48 6.90 26.53
CA ARG A 424 21.70 6.22 26.97
C ARG A 424 22.61 7.18 27.71
N SER A 425 23.22 6.73 28.81
CA SER A 425 24.16 7.51 29.60
C SER A 425 25.42 6.70 29.96
N GLY A 426 26.53 7.41 30.20
CA GLY A 426 27.79 6.83 30.67
C GLY A 426 28.77 6.47 29.56
N LEU A 427 29.61 5.46 29.80
CA LEU A 427 30.74 5.08 28.92
C LEU A 427 30.31 4.34 27.65
N GLY A 428 30.20 5.06 26.54
CA GLY A 428 30.22 4.53 25.18
C GLY A 428 31.65 4.40 24.62
N THR A 429 31.82 3.56 23.59
CA THR A 429 33.04 3.49 22.79
C THR A 429 32.71 3.58 21.30
N SER A 430 33.48 4.39 20.57
CA SER A 430 33.37 4.55 19.11
C SER A 430 34.77 4.55 18.51
N GLY A 431 35.16 3.42 17.90
CA GLY A 431 36.54 3.18 17.50
C GLY A 431 37.50 3.25 18.70
N LEU A 432 38.57 4.06 18.57
CA LEU A 432 39.55 4.32 19.63
C LEU A 432 39.14 5.45 20.60
N THR A 433 37.90 5.96 20.52
CA THR A 433 37.39 7.05 21.35
C THR A 433 36.45 6.51 22.44
N VAL A 434 36.76 6.83 23.70
CA VAL A 434 35.90 6.60 24.86
C VAL A 434 35.06 7.84 25.09
N THR A 435 33.73 7.71 25.09
CA THR A 435 32.80 8.83 25.26
C THR A 435 31.97 8.65 26.53
N TYR A 436 32.08 9.56 27.50
CA TYR A 436 31.17 9.63 28.63
C TYR A 436 30.11 10.71 28.37
N GLY A 437 28.86 10.34 28.15
CA GLY A 437 27.83 11.30 27.73
C GLY A 437 26.41 10.88 28.05
N SER A 438 25.45 11.66 27.57
CA SER A 438 24.01 11.42 27.57
C SER A 438 23.47 11.65 26.17
N ASN A 439 22.81 10.64 25.61
CA ASN A 439 22.16 10.66 24.31
C ASN A 439 20.67 10.33 24.48
N ASN A 440 19.80 11.04 23.77
CA ASN A 440 18.36 10.79 23.70
C ASN A 440 17.92 10.85 22.23
N HIS A 441 17.36 9.76 21.73
CA HIS A 441 16.74 9.68 20.41
C HIS A 441 15.26 9.32 20.58
N ALA A 442 14.36 10.02 19.91
CA ALA A 442 12.93 9.71 19.95
C ALA A 442 12.25 9.95 18.60
N THR A 443 11.41 8.99 18.19
CA THR A 443 10.59 9.02 16.99
C THR A 443 9.12 8.88 17.39
N THR A 444 8.23 9.54 16.66
CA THR A 444 6.78 9.35 16.76
C THR A 444 6.16 9.36 15.37
N ASP A 445 5.51 8.27 15.00
CA ASP A 445 4.75 8.12 13.77
C ASP A 445 3.25 8.08 14.11
N GLN A 446 2.42 8.70 13.27
CA GLN A 446 0.96 8.65 13.34
C GLN A 446 0.38 8.49 11.92
N ALA A 447 -0.69 7.72 11.79
CA ALA A 447 -1.47 7.62 10.56
C ALA A 447 -2.96 7.46 10.87
N SER A 448 -3.79 8.01 9.99
CA SER A 448 -5.25 7.88 10.00
C SER A 448 -5.73 7.74 8.56
N ASN A 449 -6.54 6.73 8.27
CA ASN A 449 -7.10 6.49 6.94
C ASN A 449 -8.62 6.23 7.05
N VAL A 450 -9.38 6.70 6.06
CA VAL A 450 -10.80 6.40 5.87
C VAL A 450 -10.98 5.94 4.43
N THR A 451 -11.63 4.78 4.24
CA THR A 451 -11.92 4.20 2.93
C THR A 451 -13.41 3.89 2.83
N ASN A 452 -14.04 4.29 1.73
CA ASN A 452 -15.47 4.15 1.51
C ASN A 452 -15.78 2.86 0.75
N ASN A 453 -16.60 2.01 1.36
CA ASN A 453 -17.13 0.79 0.76
C ASN A 453 -18.48 1.10 0.08
N ALA A 454 -18.51 0.91 -1.23
CA ALA A 454 -19.66 1.18 -2.09
C ALA A 454 -20.89 0.34 -1.73
N SER A 455 -22.10 0.89 -1.96
CA SER A 455 -23.28 0.05 -2.17
C SER A 455 -23.34 -0.42 -3.62
N THR A 456 -23.99 -1.56 -3.85
CA THR A 456 -24.27 -2.07 -5.20
C THR A 456 -25.75 -2.41 -5.32
N VAL A 457 -26.47 -1.73 -6.21
CA VAL A 457 -27.90 -1.94 -6.43
C VAL A 457 -28.15 -2.25 -7.91
N GLY A 458 -28.68 -3.43 -8.24
CA GLY A 458 -28.91 -3.73 -9.65
C GLY A 458 -29.46 -5.09 -10.06
N SER A 459 -29.68 -5.22 -11.36
CA SER A 459 -30.31 -6.37 -12.02
C SER A 459 -29.38 -7.05 -13.04
N LEU A 460 -29.26 -8.37 -12.97
CA LEU A 460 -28.32 -9.18 -13.77
C LEU A 460 -28.85 -9.56 -15.16
N ALA A 461 -30.18 -9.57 -15.35
CA ALA A 461 -30.84 -9.86 -16.63
C ALA A 461 -32.12 -9.02 -16.86
N GLY A 462 -32.50 -8.15 -15.91
CA GLY A 462 -33.67 -7.28 -15.96
C GLY A 462 -33.32 -5.79 -15.87
N ASN A 463 -34.28 -5.02 -15.39
CA ASN A 463 -34.25 -3.57 -15.26
C ASN A 463 -33.95 -3.13 -13.81
N LEU A 464 -33.51 -1.89 -13.63
CA LEU A 464 -33.44 -1.24 -12.32
C LEU A 464 -34.35 0.00 -12.33
N SER A 465 -35.34 0.04 -11.44
CA SER A 465 -36.23 1.19 -11.26
C SER A 465 -36.06 1.75 -9.86
N ILE A 466 -35.76 3.05 -9.76
CA ILE A 466 -35.62 3.77 -8.50
C ILE A 466 -36.53 5.01 -8.55
N GLN A 467 -37.46 5.10 -7.62
CA GLN A 467 -38.39 6.22 -7.51
C GLN A 467 -38.36 6.80 -6.10
N ALA A 468 -37.90 8.04 -5.99
CA ALA A 468 -38.06 8.90 -4.82
C ALA A 468 -39.23 9.87 -5.04
N GLY A 469 -39.95 10.22 -3.97
CA GLY A 469 -40.88 11.36 -3.95
C GLY A 469 -40.16 12.70 -3.83
N SER A 470 -39.02 12.73 -3.12
CA SER A 470 -38.17 13.91 -2.90
C SER A 470 -36.82 13.77 -3.62
N THR A 471 -35.83 13.13 -3.03
CA THR A 471 -34.46 13.11 -3.55
C THR A 471 -34.01 11.70 -3.88
N LEU A 472 -33.48 11.50 -5.08
CA LEU A 472 -32.62 10.35 -5.38
C LEU A 472 -31.16 10.79 -5.22
N HIS A 473 -30.46 10.27 -4.22
CA HIS A 473 -29.03 10.52 -4.01
C HIS A 473 -28.23 9.22 -4.08
N VAL A 474 -27.21 9.21 -4.94
CA VAL A 474 -26.25 8.11 -5.09
C VAL A 474 -24.86 8.68 -4.82
N THR A 475 -24.10 8.10 -3.89
CA THR A 475 -22.76 8.59 -3.52
C THR A 475 -21.75 7.44 -3.42
N GLY A 476 -20.65 7.55 -4.16
CA GLY A 476 -19.57 6.56 -4.27
C GLY A 476 -20.01 5.10 -4.50
N SER A 477 -21.12 4.88 -5.21
CA SER A 477 -21.82 3.60 -5.27
C SER A 477 -22.18 3.15 -6.70
N ASP A 478 -22.42 1.85 -6.86
CA ASP A 478 -22.61 1.18 -8.15
C ASP A 478 -24.11 0.89 -8.42
N LEU A 479 -24.62 1.36 -9.55
CA LEU A 479 -25.95 0.99 -10.08
C LEU A 479 -25.80 0.17 -11.38
N LEU A 480 -26.54 -0.93 -11.48
CA LEU A 480 -26.45 -1.86 -12.62
C LEU A 480 -27.83 -2.31 -13.14
N ALA A 481 -28.00 -2.32 -14.46
CA ALA A 481 -29.09 -3.02 -15.14
C ALA A 481 -28.59 -3.71 -16.42
N ALA A 482 -28.97 -4.96 -16.63
CA ALA A 482 -28.73 -5.64 -17.92
C ALA A 482 -29.67 -5.14 -19.04
N LYS A 483 -30.78 -4.50 -18.67
CA LYS A 483 -31.71 -3.78 -19.56
C LYS A 483 -31.74 -2.29 -19.18
N ASP A 484 -32.91 -1.72 -18.96
CA ASP A 484 -33.10 -0.29 -18.69
C ASP A 484 -32.90 0.03 -17.19
N LEU A 485 -32.41 1.24 -16.94
CA LEU A 485 -32.22 1.82 -15.62
C LEU A 485 -32.95 3.15 -15.57
N VAL A 486 -33.87 3.32 -14.61
CA VAL A 486 -34.69 4.54 -14.47
C VAL A 486 -34.58 5.07 -13.05
N GLY A 487 -34.08 6.30 -12.89
CA GLY A 487 -33.99 7.02 -11.61
C GLY A 487 -34.84 8.28 -11.61
N LEU A 488 -35.84 8.33 -10.74
CA LEU A 488 -36.79 9.44 -10.60
C LEU A 488 -36.71 10.08 -9.21
N GLY A 489 -36.79 11.41 -9.15
CA GLY A 489 -36.98 12.18 -7.91
C GLY A 489 -37.47 13.60 -8.23
N ALA A 490 -37.87 14.39 -7.23
CA ALA A 490 -37.99 15.84 -7.40
C ALA A 490 -36.62 16.47 -7.70
N ASN A 491 -35.56 15.97 -7.04
CA ASN A 491 -34.16 16.21 -7.35
C ASN A 491 -33.39 14.88 -7.52
N VAL A 492 -32.31 14.89 -8.30
CA VAL A 492 -31.42 13.74 -8.51
C VAL A 492 -29.96 14.17 -8.34
N THR A 493 -29.17 13.43 -7.56
CA THR A 493 -27.73 13.66 -7.37
C THR A 493 -26.98 12.33 -7.46
N ILE A 494 -25.92 12.28 -8.25
CA ILE A 494 -25.01 11.13 -8.44
C ILE A 494 -23.58 11.65 -8.24
N ASP A 495 -22.99 11.42 -7.07
CA ASP A 495 -21.71 12.03 -6.69
C ASP A 495 -20.66 11.04 -6.13
N ALA A 496 -19.49 11.60 -5.81
CA ALA A 496 -18.32 10.86 -5.37
C ALA A 496 -18.11 10.93 -3.84
N ALA A 497 -17.97 9.76 -3.20
CA ALA A 497 -17.56 9.65 -1.80
C ALA A 497 -16.08 10.06 -1.62
N LYS A 498 -15.65 10.33 -0.39
CA LYS A 498 -14.30 10.85 -0.09
C LYS A 498 -13.49 9.93 0.82
N ASP A 499 -12.50 9.28 0.22
CA ASP A 499 -11.43 8.59 0.95
C ASP A 499 -10.41 9.61 1.44
N THR A 500 -9.81 9.37 2.61
CA THR A 500 -8.78 10.26 3.17
C THR A 500 -7.63 9.47 3.78
N ALA A 501 -6.43 10.01 3.65
CA ALA A 501 -5.23 9.48 4.30
C ALA A 501 -4.42 10.63 4.90
N GLN A 502 -4.04 10.49 6.17
CA GLN A 502 -3.18 11.42 6.89
C GLN A 502 -2.03 10.65 7.52
N ARG A 503 -0.81 11.17 7.40
CA ARG A 503 0.39 10.60 8.01
C ARG A 503 1.25 11.72 8.57
N SER A 504 1.86 11.50 9.73
CA SER A 504 2.86 12.42 10.28
C SER A 504 3.96 11.67 11.01
N ARG A 505 5.19 12.16 10.89
CA ARG A 505 6.38 11.62 11.55
C ARG A 505 7.25 12.73 12.09
N THR A 506 7.54 12.66 13.39
CA THR A 506 8.50 13.51 14.09
C THR A 506 9.68 12.67 14.55
N GLU A 507 10.90 13.09 14.22
CA GLU A 507 12.15 12.54 14.75
C GLU A 507 12.91 13.60 15.54
N THR A 508 13.48 13.21 16.67
CA THR A 508 14.33 14.07 17.51
C THR A 508 15.58 13.31 17.95
N SER A 509 16.72 14.00 17.96
CA SER A 509 17.97 13.47 18.50
C SER A 509 18.67 14.55 19.31
N HIS A 510 19.13 14.22 20.51
CA HIS A 510 19.93 15.08 21.36
C HIS A 510 21.12 14.29 21.89
N SER A 511 22.31 14.88 21.84
CA SER A 511 23.53 14.30 22.39
C SER A 511 24.30 15.34 23.19
N SER A 512 24.95 14.89 24.25
CA SER A 512 25.86 15.70 25.06
C SER A 512 26.93 14.80 25.69
N GLY A 513 28.18 15.25 25.81
CA GLY A 513 29.18 14.42 26.46
C GLY A 513 30.63 14.85 26.29
N LEU A 514 31.49 14.11 26.98
CA LEU A 514 32.94 14.21 27.02
C LEU A 514 33.55 13.04 26.22
N ALA A 515 34.33 13.33 25.18
CA ALA A 515 34.99 12.35 24.33
C ALA A 515 36.52 12.40 24.50
N LEU A 516 37.12 11.27 24.89
CA LEU A 516 38.55 11.05 25.05
C LEU A 516 39.05 10.09 23.96
N GLY A 517 39.86 10.59 23.02
CA GLY A 517 40.35 9.84 21.86
C GLY A 517 41.87 9.73 21.78
N LEU A 518 42.33 8.66 21.12
CA LEU A 518 43.73 8.45 20.73
C LEU A 518 43.87 8.50 19.21
N SER A 519 44.59 9.48 18.68
CA SER A 519 44.97 9.57 17.28
C SER A 519 46.46 9.26 17.11
N GLY A 520 46.84 8.41 16.16
CA GLY A 520 48.24 8.15 15.87
C GLY A 520 48.47 7.33 14.60
N SER A 521 49.61 7.57 13.95
CA SER A 521 49.89 7.23 12.53
C SER A 521 50.16 5.73 12.25
N VAL A 522 49.59 4.84 13.05
CA VAL A 522 49.56 3.37 12.85
C VAL A 522 48.16 2.77 13.11
N GLY A 523 47.16 3.58 13.50
CA GLY A 523 45.82 3.10 13.86
C GLY A 523 44.88 2.79 12.69
N ASP A 524 45.07 3.44 11.55
CA ASP A 524 44.08 3.47 10.45
C ASP A 524 43.86 2.12 9.76
N ALA A 525 44.83 1.21 9.85
CA ALA A 525 44.75 -0.14 9.30
C ALA A 525 43.93 -1.11 10.20
N ILE A 526 43.70 -0.79 11.48
CA ILE A 526 43.05 -1.70 12.44
C ILE A 526 41.65 -1.19 12.83
N ASN A 527 41.45 0.13 12.92
CA ASN A 527 40.12 0.69 13.23
C ASN A 527 39.07 0.31 12.15
N ASN A 528 39.51 0.23 10.89
CA ASN A 528 38.72 -0.24 9.74
C ASN A 528 38.37 -1.74 9.79
N ALA A 529 39.03 -2.56 10.61
CA ALA A 529 38.65 -3.96 10.81
C ALA A 529 37.71 -4.14 12.01
N TYR A 530 37.99 -3.45 13.12
CA TYR A 530 37.24 -3.63 14.37
C TYR A 530 35.82 -3.03 14.29
N THR A 531 35.69 -1.78 13.84
CA THR A 531 34.38 -1.12 13.71
C THR A 531 33.52 -1.75 12.62
N GLN A 532 34.12 -2.12 11.49
CA GLN A 532 33.48 -2.78 10.36
C GLN A 532 32.84 -4.13 10.75
N SER A 533 33.45 -4.87 11.68
CA SER A 533 32.89 -6.12 12.22
C SER A 533 31.58 -5.93 13.01
N ARG A 534 31.40 -4.79 13.70
CA ARG A 534 30.17 -4.50 14.46
C ARG A 534 29.15 -3.66 13.69
N ALA A 535 29.57 -2.75 12.82
CA ALA A 535 28.68 -2.01 11.92
C ALA A 535 27.87 -2.97 11.03
N ALA A 536 28.53 -4.02 10.50
CA ALA A 536 27.87 -5.10 9.77
C ALA A 536 26.87 -5.92 10.63
N SER A 537 27.08 -5.99 11.95
CA SER A 537 26.20 -6.76 12.86
C SER A 537 24.97 -5.99 13.38
N HIS A 538 24.99 -4.65 13.35
CA HIS A 538 23.90 -3.81 13.86
C HIS A 538 23.08 -3.17 12.73
N SER A 539 23.67 -2.89 11.56
CA SER A 539 22.90 -2.41 10.39
C SER A 539 21.95 -3.49 9.84
N ALA A 540 22.25 -4.76 10.10
CA ALA A 540 21.43 -5.92 9.72
C ALA A 540 20.07 -6.01 10.45
N SER A 541 19.79 -5.15 11.45
CA SER A 541 18.53 -5.15 12.20
C SER A 541 17.72 -3.85 12.09
N THR A 542 18.12 -2.89 11.24
CA THR A 542 17.44 -1.58 11.12
C THR A 542 17.07 -1.17 9.69
N GLY A 543 17.33 -2.01 8.68
CA GLY A 543 16.69 -1.94 7.36
C GLY A 543 16.99 -0.72 6.47
N ASN A 544 17.95 0.14 6.83
CA ASN A 544 18.24 1.39 6.12
C ASN A 544 19.52 1.29 5.27
N ASP A 545 19.43 0.58 4.15
CA ASP A 545 20.59 0.21 3.29
C ASP A 545 21.40 1.40 2.75
N ARG A 546 20.80 2.59 2.63
CA ARG A 546 21.50 3.81 2.16
C ARG A 546 22.72 4.16 3.03
N ALA A 547 22.64 3.93 4.35
CA ALA A 547 23.77 4.15 5.26
C ALA A 547 24.92 3.15 5.05
N ALA A 548 24.60 1.89 4.71
CA ALA A 548 25.60 0.85 4.47
C ALA A 548 26.44 1.14 3.22
N THR A 549 25.80 1.62 2.13
CA THR A 549 26.52 2.03 0.91
C THR A 549 27.48 3.20 1.15
N LEU A 550 27.10 4.20 1.95
CA LEU A 550 27.96 5.36 2.21
C LEU A 550 29.23 4.96 2.98
N HIS A 551 29.12 4.05 3.94
CA HIS A 551 30.27 3.47 4.63
C HIS A 551 31.13 2.56 3.74
N ALA A 552 30.55 1.89 2.74
CA ALA A 552 31.30 1.04 1.81
C ALA A 552 32.20 1.84 0.84
N ILE A 553 31.76 3.02 0.41
CA ILE A 553 32.54 3.91 -0.49
C ILE A 553 33.87 4.32 0.18
N ALA A 554 33.85 4.66 1.47
CA ALA A 554 35.04 5.00 2.25
C ALA A 554 36.02 3.81 2.42
N ALA A 555 35.53 2.57 2.36
CA ALA A 555 36.36 1.37 2.52
C ALA A 555 37.07 0.95 1.22
N ALA A 556 36.41 1.11 0.06
CA ALA A 556 36.92 0.62 -1.23
C ALA A 556 38.24 1.29 -1.66
N GLY A 557 38.41 2.60 -1.40
CA GLY A 557 39.59 3.36 -1.83
C GLY A 557 40.92 2.91 -1.21
N ASN A 558 40.90 2.35 0.01
CA ASN A 558 42.12 1.99 0.75
C ASN A 558 42.55 0.52 0.58
N ALA A 559 41.64 -0.37 0.14
CA ALA A 559 41.94 -1.79 -0.03
C ALA A 559 43.04 -2.07 -1.07
N ALA A 560 43.14 -1.24 -2.11
CA ALA A 560 44.08 -1.43 -3.22
C ALA A 560 45.55 -1.11 -2.90
N MET A 561 45.85 -0.38 -1.80
CA MET A 561 47.23 0.00 -1.44
C MET A 561 47.86 -0.85 -0.33
N GLY A 562 47.09 -1.72 0.33
CA GLY A 562 47.49 -2.36 1.59
C GLY A 562 48.66 -3.36 1.55
N VAL A 563 49.03 -3.90 0.37
CA VAL A 563 49.88 -5.12 0.29
C VAL A 563 51.24 -4.90 -0.40
N ALA A 564 51.39 -3.89 -1.27
CA ALA A 564 52.61 -3.72 -2.08
C ALA A 564 53.68 -2.78 -1.49
N GLY A 565 53.28 -1.70 -0.78
CA GLY A 565 54.22 -0.70 -0.28
C GLY A 565 54.89 -1.04 1.07
N ALA A 566 54.30 -1.93 1.85
CA ALA A 566 54.49 -2.03 3.31
C ALA A 566 55.79 -2.70 3.80
N ARG A 567 56.86 -2.78 3.00
CA ARG A 567 58.11 -3.51 3.39
C ARG A 567 59.46 -2.82 3.17
N ARG A 568 59.56 -1.63 2.55
CA ARG A 568 60.89 -1.01 2.25
C ARG A 568 61.08 0.48 2.56
N GLY A 569 60.19 1.12 3.33
CA GLY A 569 60.35 2.52 3.77
C GLY A 569 60.11 2.82 5.27
N ALA A 570 59.53 1.89 6.03
CA ALA A 570 58.92 2.16 7.34
C ALA A 570 59.87 2.04 8.54
N LEU A 571 61.11 2.53 8.45
CA LEU A 571 62.09 2.49 9.56
C LEU A 571 62.76 3.83 9.90
N MET A 572 62.32 4.95 9.32
CA MET A 572 62.86 6.29 9.59
C MET A 572 61.80 7.40 9.63
N ARG A 573 60.80 7.27 10.53
CA ARG A 573 60.05 8.42 11.08
C ARG A 573 59.35 8.02 12.38
N ASN A 574 59.38 8.90 13.38
CA ASN A 574 58.78 8.63 14.68
C ASN A 574 57.24 8.50 14.56
N PRO A 575 56.61 7.49 15.17
CA PRO A 575 55.15 7.42 15.25
C PRO A 575 54.65 8.55 16.16
N SER A 576 53.82 9.43 15.60
CA SER A 576 53.14 10.47 16.37
C SER A 576 51.90 9.87 17.03
N ILE A 577 51.77 10.08 18.33
CA ILE A 577 50.57 9.79 19.14
C ILE A 577 50.09 11.11 19.75
N ALA A 578 48.77 11.31 19.74
CA ALA A 578 48.12 12.43 20.40
C ALA A 578 46.85 11.98 21.12
N VAL A 579 46.58 12.58 22.26
CA VAL A 579 45.37 12.42 23.06
C VAL A 579 44.46 13.64 22.82
N GLN A 580 43.16 13.42 22.63
CA GLN A 580 42.16 14.49 22.49
C GLN A 580 41.10 14.35 23.57
N LEU A 581 40.69 15.45 24.19
CA LEU A 581 39.59 15.54 25.13
C LEU A 581 38.64 16.66 24.69
N SER A 582 37.40 16.32 24.34
CA SER A 582 36.41 17.30 23.87
C SER A 582 35.09 17.16 24.61
N VAL A 583 34.38 18.27 24.78
CA VAL A 583 33.03 18.34 25.35
C VAL A 583 32.11 19.03 24.35
N GLY A 584 30.91 18.50 24.16
CA GLY A 584 29.96 19.11 23.23
C GLY A 584 28.51 18.72 23.48
N SER A 585 27.63 19.39 22.76
CA SER A 585 26.19 19.12 22.71
C SER A 585 25.67 19.34 21.29
N SER A 586 24.66 18.57 20.90
CA SER A 586 23.91 18.80 19.65
C SER A 586 22.45 18.40 19.81
N SER A 587 21.58 19.03 19.03
CA SER A 587 20.17 18.67 18.91
C SER A 587 19.75 18.77 17.45
N SER A 588 19.01 17.78 16.95
CA SER A 588 18.27 17.84 15.70
C SER A 588 16.80 17.45 15.90
N ARG A 589 15.94 18.03 15.07
CA ARG A 589 14.53 17.69 14.96
C ARG A 589 14.11 17.72 13.50
N SER A 590 13.35 16.74 13.06
CA SER A 590 12.73 16.65 11.74
C SER A 590 11.24 16.36 11.92
N ASP A 591 10.39 17.08 11.21
CA ASP A 591 8.95 16.88 11.21
C ASP A 591 8.47 16.77 9.76
N SER A 592 7.57 15.83 9.51
CA SER A 592 6.98 15.60 8.19
C SER A 592 5.52 15.21 8.31
N SER A 593 4.69 15.68 7.39
CA SER A 593 3.28 15.29 7.31
C SER A 593 2.79 15.26 5.87
N GLU A 594 1.95 14.26 5.58
CA GLU A 594 1.26 14.03 4.32
C GLU A 594 -0.24 14.00 4.59
N THR A 595 -1.04 14.60 3.71
CA THR A 595 -2.51 14.53 3.74
C THR A 595 -3.03 14.40 2.32
N GLN A 596 -3.89 13.41 2.09
CA GLN A 596 -4.49 13.11 0.80
C GLN A 596 -6.02 12.99 0.98
N THR A 597 -6.78 13.45 -0.03
CA THR A 597 -8.22 13.19 -0.18
C THR A 597 -8.46 12.73 -1.62
N ILE A 598 -9.17 11.61 -1.78
CA ILE A 598 -9.47 10.98 -3.07
C ILE A 598 -11.00 10.84 -3.20
N ASN A 599 -11.56 11.31 -4.30
CA ASN A 599 -12.98 11.30 -4.62
C ASN A 599 -13.33 10.03 -5.43
N ARG A 600 -13.91 9.04 -4.76
CA ARG A 600 -14.42 7.79 -5.35
C ARG A 600 -15.80 8.03 -5.96
N GLY A 601 -15.85 8.15 -7.29
CA GLY A 601 -17.08 8.35 -8.07
C GLY A 601 -18.12 7.24 -7.93
N SER A 602 -19.38 7.59 -8.19
CA SER A 602 -20.44 6.60 -8.46
C SER A 602 -20.36 6.07 -9.89
N SER A 603 -20.87 4.86 -10.12
CA SER A 603 -20.84 4.17 -11.41
C SER A 603 -22.23 3.68 -11.79
N VAL A 604 -22.74 4.07 -12.96
CA VAL A 604 -24.06 3.66 -13.46
C VAL A 604 -23.89 2.94 -14.79
N ASN A 605 -24.37 1.71 -14.89
CA ASN A 605 -24.25 0.88 -16.09
C ASN A 605 -25.60 0.27 -16.49
N ALA A 606 -26.07 0.55 -17.70
CA ALA A 606 -27.31 0.00 -18.24
C ALA A 606 -27.09 -0.66 -19.61
N GLY A 607 -27.54 -1.90 -19.80
CA GLY A 607 -27.47 -2.56 -21.11
C GLY A 607 -28.39 -1.92 -22.16
N GLY A 608 -29.52 -1.38 -21.70
CA GLY A 608 -30.46 -0.57 -22.49
C GLY A 608 -30.28 0.92 -22.21
N THR A 609 -31.37 1.57 -21.78
CA THR A 609 -31.43 3.01 -21.50
C THR A 609 -31.05 3.30 -20.05
N ALA A 610 -30.21 4.31 -19.79
CA ALA A 610 -30.08 4.92 -18.46
C ALA A 610 -30.80 6.28 -18.45
N ALA A 611 -31.95 6.37 -17.79
CA ALA A 611 -32.79 7.56 -17.74
C ALA A 611 -32.87 8.12 -16.31
N PHE A 612 -32.43 9.37 -16.12
CA PHE A 612 -32.53 10.09 -14.87
C PHE A 612 -33.38 11.35 -15.04
N VAL A 613 -34.38 11.54 -14.18
CA VAL A 613 -35.36 12.64 -14.28
C VAL A 613 -35.55 13.33 -12.93
N ALA A 614 -35.09 14.58 -12.83
CA ALA A 614 -35.47 15.50 -11.77
C ALA A 614 -36.79 16.20 -12.14
N THR A 615 -37.85 15.85 -11.42
CA THR A 615 -39.25 16.18 -11.78
C THR A 615 -39.71 17.57 -11.31
N GLU A 616 -38.95 18.23 -10.42
CA GLU A 616 -39.23 19.59 -9.95
C GLU A 616 -38.00 20.51 -9.93
N GLY A 617 -36.82 19.97 -9.60
CA GLY A 617 -35.58 20.73 -9.46
C GLY A 617 -34.43 20.20 -10.34
N ASN A 618 -33.29 19.95 -9.71
CA ASN A 618 -31.99 19.77 -10.36
C ASN A 618 -31.59 18.30 -10.53
N LEU A 619 -30.85 18.02 -11.60
CA LEU A 619 -30.08 16.79 -11.80
C LEU A 619 -28.59 17.10 -11.73
N ASN A 620 -27.88 16.46 -10.80
CA ASN A 620 -26.44 16.67 -10.57
C ASN A 620 -25.66 15.36 -10.74
N ILE A 621 -24.56 15.41 -11.48
CA ILE A 621 -23.59 14.32 -11.65
C ILE A 621 -22.21 14.90 -11.34
N ALA A 622 -21.50 14.37 -10.35
CA ALA A 622 -20.25 14.94 -9.84
C ALA A 622 -19.14 13.87 -9.67
N GLY A 623 -18.03 14.02 -10.40
CA GLY A 623 -16.92 13.06 -10.43
C GLY A 623 -17.35 11.60 -10.66
N SER A 624 -18.41 11.38 -11.46
CA SER A 624 -19.13 10.10 -11.54
C SER A 624 -19.43 9.68 -12.97
N ASN A 625 -19.60 8.38 -13.18
CA ASN A 625 -19.65 7.77 -14.52
C ASN A 625 -21.04 7.18 -14.81
N ILE A 626 -21.58 7.45 -16.00
CA ILE A 626 -22.81 6.85 -16.53
C ILE A 626 -22.49 6.25 -17.91
N SER A 627 -22.83 4.98 -18.10
CA SER A 627 -22.61 4.23 -19.34
C SER A 627 -23.87 3.45 -19.71
N ALA A 628 -24.37 3.63 -20.94
CA ALA A 628 -25.54 2.92 -21.44
C ALA A 628 -25.53 2.72 -22.96
N SER A 629 -26.49 1.93 -23.48
CA SER A 629 -26.83 2.00 -24.91
C SER A 629 -27.39 3.38 -25.24
N ASP A 630 -28.31 3.90 -24.44
CA ASP A 630 -28.90 5.22 -24.62
C ASP A 630 -28.98 5.94 -23.26
N VAL A 631 -28.62 7.22 -23.18
CA VAL A 631 -28.71 7.99 -21.92
C VAL A 631 -29.72 9.13 -22.05
N VAL A 632 -30.56 9.31 -21.04
CA VAL A 632 -31.52 10.43 -20.94
C VAL A 632 -31.31 11.17 -19.63
N LEU A 633 -30.91 12.43 -19.70
CA LEU A 633 -30.78 13.33 -18.55
C LEU A 633 -31.85 14.42 -18.65
N ALA A 634 -32.78 14.47 -17.68
CA ALA A 634 -33.86 15.46 -17.67
C ALA A 634 -33.98 16.17 -16.32
N ALA A 635 -34.18 17.49 -16.35
CA ALA A 635 -34.42 18.31 -15.17
C ALA A 635 -35.45 19.42 -15.44
N LYS A 636 -36.17 19.86 -14.40
CA LYS A 636 -37.06 21.03 -14.46
C LYS A 636 -36.36 22.34 -14.20
N ASP A 637 -35.30 22.32 -13.39
CA ASP A 637 -34.38 23.44 -13.23
C ASP A 637 -33.11 23.14 -14.05
N GLN A 638 -31.97 22.78 -13.43
CA GLN A 638 -30.69 22.62 -14.12
C GLN A 638 -30.24 21.15 -14.30
N VAL A 639 -29.44 20.91 -15.34
CA VAL A 639 -28.64 19.69 -15.53
C VAL A 639 -27.16 20.02 -15.31
N ASN A 640 -26.55 19.44 -14.29
CA ASN A 640 -25.16 19.69 -13.89
C ASN A 640 -24.33 18.42 -14.04
N VAL A 641 -23.30 18.45 -14.89
CA VAL A 641 -22.31 17.38 -15.07
C VAL A 641 -20.94 17.98 -14.78
N VAL A 642 -20.42 17.74 -13.58
CA VAL A 642 -19.28 18.47 -13.02
C VAL A 642 -18.17 17.53 -12.53
N ASN A 643 -16.93 18.03 -12.47
CA ASN A 643 -15.82 17.30 -11.88
C ASN A 643 -15.87 17.34 -10.34
N THR A 644 -15.11 16.45 -9.71
CA THR A 644 -14.64 16.62 -8.32
C THR A 644 -13.14 16.90 -8.30
N THR A 645 -12.57 17.14 -7.11
CA THR A 645 -11.16 17.54 -6.97
C THR A 645 -10.48 16.72 -5.88
N ASP A 646 -9.53 15.89 -6.29
CA ASP A 646 -8.58 15.21 -5.40
C ASP A 646 -7.55 16.21 -4.89
N THR A 647 -7.03 15.98 -3.69
CA THR A 647 -6.02 16.87 -3.09
C THR A 647 -4.91 16.08 -2.42
N ALA A 648 -3.67 16.57 -2.57
CA ALA A 648 -2.51 16.07 -1.84
C ALA A 648 -1.69 17.24 -1.31
N SER A 649 -1.42 17.25 -0.01
CA SER A 649 -0.57 18.24 0.66
C SER A 649 0.57 17.53 1.39
N THR A 650 1.78 18.03 1.17
CA THR A 650 2.98 17.60 1.90
C THR A 650 3.61 18.80 2.58
N ARG A 651 4.09 18.57 3.81
CA ARG A 651 4.84 19.52 4.62
C ARG A 651 6.01 18.81 5.24
N SER A 652 7.17 19.46 5.25
CA SER A 652 8.34 18.97 5.96
C SER A 652 9.17 20.13 6.49
N SER A 653 9.78 19.95 7.64
CA SER A 653 10.71 20.89 8.23
C SER A 653 11.80 20.17 9.00
N ASN A 654 13.01 20.71 8.98
CA ASN A 654 14.13 20.20 9.75
C ASN A 654 14.88 21.34 10.44
N SER A 655 15.52 21.00 11.57
CA SER A 655 16.38 21.91 12.32
C SER A 655 17.51 21.14 12.99
N SER A 656 18.70 21.75 13.05
CA SER A 656 19.84 21.21 13.79
C SER A 656 20.71 22.30 14.38
N LYS A 657 21.24 22.04 15.59
CA LYS A 657 22.06 22.96 16.38
C LYS A 657 23.15 22.17 17.08
N SER A 658 24.38 22.67 17.08
CA SER A 658 25.49 22.05 17.82
C SER A 658 26.48 23.08 18.35
N ALA A 659 27.13 22.74 19.46
CA ALA A 659 28.22 23.50 20.06
C ALA A 659 29.19 22.56 20.78
N SER A 660 30.49 22.68 20.51
CA SER A 660 31.54 21.84 21.11
C SER A 660 32.85 22.60 21.31
N VAL A 661 33.61 22.21 22.34
CA VAL A 661 34.94 22.73 22.68
C VAL A 661 35.87 21.55 22.99
N GLY A 662 37.09 21.53 22.46
CA GLY A 662 38.02 20.42 22.68
C GLY A 662 39.48 20.83 22.77
N VAL A 663 40.23 20.11 23.62
CA VAL A 663 41.66 20.29 23.87
C VAL A 663 42.41 19.03 23.39
N SER A 664 43.57 19.22 22.78
CA SER A 664 44.39 18.17 22.19
C SER A 664 45.85 18.30 22.64
N VAL A 665 46.52 17.16 22.80
CA VAL A 665 47.93 17.08 23.20
C VAL A 665 48.61 16.01 22.37
N GLY A 666 49.62 16.37 21.57
CA GLY A 666 50.36 15.42 20.73
C GLY A 666 51.84 15.73 20.64
N THR A 667 52.58 14.93 19.86
CA THR A 667 54.03 15.13 19.63
C THR A 667 54.39 16.50 19.04
N ASN A 668 53.39 17.21 18.48
CA ASN A 668 53.55 18.52 17.84
C ASN A 668 52.97 19.67 18.71
N GLY A 669 52.64 19.40 19.98
CA GLY A 669 52.22 20.40 20.96
C GLY A 669 50.78 20.26 21.47
N PHE A 670 50.35 21.29 22.19
CA PHE A 670 48.96 21.47 22.64
C PHE A 670 48.12 22.21 21.58
N GLY A 671 46.80 21.97 21.58
CA GLY A 671 45.85 22.74 20.78
C GLY A 671 44.45 22.81 21.41
N ILE A 672 43.71 23.88 21.11
CA ILE A 672 42.34 24.16 21.58
C ILE A 672 41.45 24.39 20.36
N SER A 673 40.24 23.86 20.37
CA SER A 673 39.27 23.94 19.30
C SER A 673 37.88 24.26 19.83
N ALA A 674 37.07 24.97 19.05
CA ALA A 674 35.63 25.09 19.28
C ALA A 674 34.88 25.18 17.94
N ALA A 675 33.65 24.70 17.92
CA ALA A 675 32.76 24.75 16.76
C ALA A 675 31.31 24.97 17.21
N MET A 676 30.56 25.72 16.40
CA MET A 676 29.13 25.96 16.55
C MET A 676 28.46 25.88 15.18
N ALA A 677 27.29 25.23 15.09
CA ALA A 677 26.51 25.16 13.85
C ALA A 677 25.01 25.26 14.12
N ASN A 678 24.28 25.80 13.15
CA ASN A 678 22.85 26.02 13.18
C ASN A 678 22.29 25.94 11.74
N ALA A 679 21.40 25.00 11.48
CA ALA A 679 20.74 24.83 10.18
C ALA A 679 19.22 24.63 10.36
N HIS A 680 18.44 25.16 9.41
CA HIS A 680 16.99 24.99 9.33
C HIS A 680 16.58 24.93 7.85
N GLY A 681 15.59 24.11 7.52
CA GLY A 681 14.99 24.08 6.20
C GLY A 681 13.55 23.57 6.25
N ASP A 682 12.81 23.86 5.20
CA ASP A 682 11.43 23.44 4.98
C ASP A 682 11.19 23.10 3.51
N ALA A 683 10.30 22.15 3.25
CA ALA A 683 9.86 21.81 1.90
C ALA A 683 8.38 21.41 1.93
N ASN A 684 7.59 22.06 1.09
CA ASN A 684 6.14 22.06 1.13
C ASN A 684 5.59 21.96 -0.30
N SER A 685 4.56 21.14 -0.50
CA SER A 685 3.86 21.05 -1.78
C SER A 685 2.36 20.87 -1.57
N ASP A 686 1.55 21.43 -2.47
CA ASP A 686 0.11 21.25 -2.54
C ASP A 686 -0.30 20.98 -3.99
N ALA A 687 -1.12 19.95 -4.20
CA ALA A 687 -1.69 19.58 -5.49
C ALA A 687 -3.21 19.44 -5.40
N ALA A 688 -3.88 19.82 -6.47
CA ALA A 688 -5.31 19.61 -6.69
C ALA A 688 -5.51 19.06 -8.11
N ILE A 689 -6.09 17.86 -8.21
CA ILE A 689 -6.25 17.06 -9.43
C ILE A 689 -7.75 16.91 -9.71
N GLN A 690 -8.18 17.02 -10.97
CA GLN A 690 -9.58 17.14 -11.32
C GLN A 690 -10.15 15.81 -11.87
N ASN A 691 -11.06 15.20 -11.11
CA ASN A 691 -11.69 13.92 -11.48
C ASN A 691 -13.01 14.21 -12.22
N ALA A 692 -13.02 13.97 -13.53
CA ALA A 692 -14.14 14.28 -14.42
C ALA A 692 -15.37 13.38 -14.21
N SER A 693 -16.56 13.93 -14.52
CA SER A 693 -17.73 13.08 -14.79
C SER A 693 -17.78 12.66 -16.25
N HIS A 694 -18.15 11.41 -16.50
CA HIS A 694 -18.33 10.87 -17.85
C HIS A 694 -19.76 10.40 -18.06
N VAL A 695 -20.41 10.86 -19.13
CA VAL A 695 -21.76 10.40 -19.54
C VAL A 695 -21.68 9.84 -20.95
N THR A 696 -21.82 8.52 -21.09
CA THR A 696 -21.58 7.79 -22.34
C THR A 696 -22.82 7.01 -22.80
N GLY A 697 -23.34 7.33 -23.99
CA GLY A 697 -24.44 6.60 -24.64
C GLY A 697 -24.03 6.02 -25.99
N ALA A 698 -23.91 4.69 -26.09
CA ALA A 698 -23.38 4.02 -27.30
C ALA A 698 -24.17 4.32 -28.59
N ASN A 699 -25.49 4.51 -28.48
CA ASN A 699 -26.40 4.91 -29.55
C ASN A 699 -26.74 6.40 -29.50
N SER A 700 -27.10 6.93 -28.32
CA SER A 700 -27.43 8.35 -28.14
C SER A 700 -27.32 8.86 -26.70
N VAL A 701 -27.18 10.18 -26.56
CA VAL A 701 -27.43 10.90 -25.30
C VAL A 701 -28.43 12.03 -25.57
N ALA A 702 -29.48 12.10 -24.74
CA ALA A 702 -30.50 13.15 -24.76
C ALA A 702 -30.46 13.97 -23.46
N ILE A 703 -30.42 15.30 -23.58
CA ILE A 703 -30.44 16.24 -22.45
C ILE A 703 -31.67 17.16 -22.56
N VAL A 704 -32.43 17.28 -21.48
CA VAL A 704 -33.59 18.19 -21.42
C VAL A 704 -33.53 18.98 -20.11
N SER A 705 -33.21 20.27 -20.19
CA SER A 705 -33.14 21.17 -19.03
C SER A 705 -34.17 22.29 -19.13
N GLY A 706 -34.90 22.56 -18.05
CA GLY A 706 -35.82 23.70 -17.97
C GLY A 706 -35.11 25.05 -17.78
N GLY A 707 -33.89 25.01 -17.23
CA GLY A 707 -32.97 26.13 -17.04
C GLY A 707 -31.60 25.81 -17.66
N ASP A 708 -30.53 26.01 -16.90
CA ASP A 708 -29.16 25.87 -17.40
C ASP A 708 -28.73 24.41 -17.61
N THR A 709 -27.70 24.20 -18.42
CA THR A 709 -26.93 22.95 -18.51
C THR A 709 -25.46 23.27 -18.34
N ASN A 710 -24.82 22.67 -17.34
CA ASN A 710 -23.43 22.93 -16.99
C ASN A 710 -22.58 21.66 -17.18
N VAL A 711 -21.53 21.74 -18.00
CA VAL A 711 -20.59 20.65 -18.27
C VAL A 711 -19.18 21.14 -17.91
N ILE A 712 -18.77 20.90 -16.65
CA ILE A 712 -17.58 21.50 -16.04
C ILE A 712 -16.57 20.42 -15.68
N GLY A 713 -15.36 20.52 -16.20
CA GLY A 713 -14.32 19.49 -16.09
C GLY A 713 -14.79 18.07 -16.47
N SER A 714 -15.69 17.93 -17.44
CA SER A 714 -16.46 16.70 -17.66
C SER A 714 -16.78 16.46 -19.14
N GLN A 715 -17.01 15.20 -19.50
CA GLN A 715 -17.30 14.77 -20.87
C GLN A 715 -18.69 14.14 -21.00
N ILE A 716 -19.41 14.50 -22.06
CA ILE A 716 -20.62 13.83 -22.51
C ILE A 716 -20.37 13.28 -23.92
N ALA A 717 -20.51 11.97 -24.12
CA ALA A 717 -20.17 11.29 -25.36
C ALA A 717 -21.29 10.35 -25.83
N GLY A 718 -21.50 10.24 -27.14
CA GLY A 718 -22.39 9.23 -27.69
C GLY A 718 -22.54 9.33 -29.21
N ARG A 719 -22.98 8.25 -29.87
CA ARG A 719 -23.03 8.20 -31.34
C ARG A 719 -23.94 9.29 -31.93
N GLN A 720 -24.94 9.77 -31.20
CA GLN A 720 -25.73 10.96 -31.52
C GLN A 720 -26.03 11.75 -30.24
N ILE A 721 -25.99 13.08 -30.29
CA ILE A 721 -26.36 13.94 -29.16
C ILE A 721 -27.60 14.76 -29.50
N ALA A 722 -28.55 14.85 -28.58
CA ALA A 722 -29.68 15.78 -28.65
C ALA A 722 -29.79 16.59 -27.35
N ALA A 723 -30.02 17.91 -27.44
CA ALA A 723 -30.21 18.75 -26.25
C ALA A 723 -31.25 19.86 -26.45
N ASP A 724 -32.18 20.01 -25.50
CA ASP A 724 -33.03 21.21 -25.33
C ASP A 724 -32.73 21.85 -23.97
N VAL A 725 -32.15 23.05 -23.99
CA VAL A 725 -31.68 23.79 -22.82
C VAL A 725 -32.51 25.07 -22.66
N GLY A 726 -33.27 25.14 -21.56
CA GLY A 726 -34.24 26.20 -21.28
C GLY A 726 -33.64 27.58 -20.96
N ALA A 727 -32.40 27.62 -20.47
CA ALA A 727 -31.58 28.81 -20.31
C ALA A 727 -30.22 28.62 -21.02
N ASN A 728 -29.10 28.59 -20.30
CA ASN A 728 -27.75 28.64 -20.88
C ASN A 728 -27.05 27.27 -20.91
N LEU A 729 -26.17 27.06 -21.88
CA LEU A 729 -25.28 25.90 -21.97
C LEU A 729 -23.84 26.33 -21.69
N ASN A 730 -23.29 25.98 -20.53
CA ASN A 730 -21.95 26.35 -20.12
C ASN A 730 -21.03 25.12 -20.16
N ILE A 731 -19.98 25.14 -20.99
CA ILE A 731 -19.00 24.04 -21.09
C ILE A 731 -17.61 24.62 -20.76
N ALA A 732 -16.98 24.15 -19.67
CA ALA A 732 -15.75 24.75 -19.16
C ALA A 732 -14.75 23.70 -18.69
N SER A 733 -13.54 23.74 -19.24
CA SER A 733 -12.40 22.95 -18.75
C SER A 733 -11.86 23.53 -17.44
N VAL A 734 -11.38 22.62 -16.59
CA VAL A 734 -10.71 22.93 -15.31
C VAL A 734 -9.24 22.52 -15.39
N GLN A 735 -8.41 23.03 -14.48
CA GLN A 735 -6.98 22.73 -14.47
C GLN A 735 -6.60 21.92 -13.24
N ASP A 736 -5.79 20.89 -13.46
CA ASP A 736 -4.91 20.33 -12.44
C ASP A 736 -3.89 21.39 -12.04
N THR A 737 -3.61 21.49 -10.75
CA THR A 737 -2.65 22.47 -10.22
C THR A 737 -1.70 21.82 -9.22
N THR A 738 -0.45 22.29 -9.22
CA THR A 738 0.55 21.89 -8.22
C THR A 738 1.45 23.07 -7.91
N VAL A 739 1.62 23.38 -6.62
CA VAL A 739 2.51 24.43 -6.14
C VAL A 739 3.49 23.82 -5.14
N SER A 740 4.78 24.05 -5.35
CA SER A 740 5.85 23.54 -4.47
C SER A 740 6.82 24.65 -4.09
N ALA A 741 7.29 24.65 -2.86
CA ALA A 741 8.29 25.59 -2.35
C ALA A 741 9.22 24.91 -1.33
N ALA A 742 10.52 25.17 -1.43
CA ALA A 742 11.53 24.62 -0.52
C ALA A 742 12.62 25.65 -0.21
N HIS A 743 13.02 25.68 1.06
CA HIS A 743 14.05 26.59 1.59
C HIS A 743 15.05 25.79 2.43
N GLN A 744 16.34 26.07 2.26
CA GLN A 744 17.41 25.49 3.08
C GLN A 744 18.35 26.60 3.54
N SER A 745 18.68 26.63 4.83
CA SER A 745 19.61 27.59 5.42
C SER A 745 20.55 26.92 6.42
N SER A 746 21.85 27.20 6.31
CA SER A 746 22.83 26.77 7.31
C SER A 746 23.91 27.80 7.55
N ALA A 747 24.32 27.90 8.81
CA ALA A 747 25.44 28.71 9.27
C ALA A 747 26.28 27.91 10.27
N GLY A 748 27.60 27.88 10.06
CA GLY A 748 28.56 27.18 10.89
C GLY A 748 29.85 27.97 11.03
N GLY A 749 30.46 27.90 12.21
CA GLY A 749 31.71 28.58 12.51
C GLY A 749 32.51 27.82 13.55
N GLY A 750 33.81 27.68 13.32
CA GLY A 750 34.71 27.00 14.24
C GLY A 750 36.14 27.51 14.15
N PHE A 751 36.83 27.53 15.28
CA PHE A 751 38.23 27.92 15.40
C PHE A 751 39.06 26.78 15.98
N ALA A 752 40.25 26.58 15.45
CA ALA A 752 41.24 25.63 15.98
C ALA A 752 42.59 26.33 16.11
N ILE A 753 43.18 26.29 17.30
CA ILE A 753 44.42 26.96 17.67
C ILE A 753 45.40 25.88 18.12
N SER A 754 46.56 25.80 17.46
CA SER A 754 47.62 24.83 17.76
C SER A 754 48.97 25.54 17.89
N GLN A 755 49.97 24.87 18.46
CA GLN A 755 51.35 25.41 18.48
C GLN A 755 51.98 25.56 17.07
N SER A 756 51.42 24.89 16.06
CA SER A 756 51.77 25.07 14.64
C SER A 756 51.01 26.20 13.94
N GLY A 757 50.09 26.89 14.62
CA GLY A 757 49.27 27.96 14.05
C GLY A 757 47.77 27.83 14.38
N GLY A 758 47.01 28.89 14.12
CA GLY A 758 45.56 28.93 14.27
C GLY A 758 44.84 29.03 12.93
N GLY A 759 43.73 28.31 12.79
CA GLY A 759 42.84 28.34 11.63
C GLY A 759 41.41 28.67 12.03
N GLY A 760 40.77 29.53 11.25
CA GLY A 760 39.34 29.83 11.36
C GLY A 760 38.56 29.21 10.20
N SER A 761 37.38 28.69 10.50
CA SER A 761 36.43 28.15 9.52
C SER A 761 35.08 28.84 9.68
N PHE A 762 34.50 29.26 8.56
CA PHE A 762 33.17 29.83 8.46
C PHE A 762 32.48 29.22 7.23
N SER A 763 31.26 28.73 7.40
CA SER A 763 30.43 28.17 6.33
C SER A 763 29.03 28.73 6.42
N SER A 764 28.51 29.27 5.31
CA SER A 764 27.10 29.64 5.19
C SER A 764 26.56 29.16 3.86
N GLN A 765 25.31 28.67 3.86
CA GLN A 765 24.61 28.17 2.69
C GLN A 765 23.14 28.60 2.74
N HIS A 766 22.60 29.00 1.60
CA HIS A 766 21.20 29.37 1.41
C HIS A 766 20.72 28.83 0.06
N GLY A 767 19.66 28.02 0.06
CA GLY A 767 19.01 27.47 -1.12
C GLY A 767 17.51 27.77 -1.09
N ASN A 768 16.94 28.09 -2.25
CA ASN A 768 15.51 28.34 -2.43
C ASN A 768 15.05 27.74 -3.76
N ALA A 769 13.96 26.97 -3.75
CA ALA A 769 13.35 26.41 -4.94
C ALA A 769 11.81 26.59 -4.92
N SER A 770 11.22 26.72 -6.10
CA SER A 770 9.78 26.89 -6.30
C SER A 770 9.31 26.27 -7.62
N GLY A 771 8.06 25.81 -7.66
CA GLY A 771 7.38 25.28 -8.83
C GLY A 771 5.89 25.60 -8.83
N ASN A 772 5.33 25.88 -10.00
CA ASN A 772 3.91 26.21 -10.22
C ASN A 772 3.43 25.55 -11.52
N TYR A 773 2.43 24.68 -11.40
CA TYR A 773 1.76 23.99 -12.51
C TYR A 773 0.29 24.38 -12.52
N ALA A 774 -0.24 24.64 -13.72
CA ALA A 774 -1.68 24.74 -13.97
C ALA A 774 -1.95 24.28 -15.41
N ALA A 775 -2.62 23.14 -15.60
CA ALA A 775 -2.90 22.59 -16.92
C ALA A 775 -4.23 21.82 -16.99
N VAL A 776 -4.92 21.88 -18.13
CA VAL A 776 -6.05 21.00 -18.42
C VAL A 776 -5.50 19.64 -18.86
N GLU A 777 -5.64 18.60 -18.03
CA GLU A 777 -5.33 17.23 -18.46
C GLU A 777 -6.48 16.64 -19.28
N GLU A 778 -7.71 16.69 -18.73
CA GLU A 778 -8.94 16.27 -19.41
C GLU A 778 -9.76 17.49 -19.89
N GLN A 779 -10.04 17.56 -21.20
CA GLN A 779 -10.79 18.67 -21.80
C GLN A 779 -12.30 18.42 -21.73
N SER A 780 -13.05 19.39 -21.20
CA SER A 780 -14.52 19.32 -21.16
C SER A 780 -15.15 19.42 -22.54
N GLY A 781 -16.20 18.63 -22.78
CA GLY A 781 -16.90 18.68 -24.05
C GLY A 781 -18.13 17.81 -24.20
N ILE A 782 -18.81 18.05 -25.31
CA ILE A 782 -19.89 17.22 -25.86
C ILE A 782 -19.36 16.58 -27.14
N HIS A 783 -19.39 15.25 -27.24
CA HIS A 783 -18.74 14.47 -28.28
C HIS A 783 -19.75 13.57 -28.99
N ALA A 784 -20.21 14.00 -30.17
CA ALA A 784 -21.11 13.20 -31.01
C ALA A 784 -20.33 12.30 -31.97
N GLY A 785 -20.61 11.00 -32.00
CA GLY A 785 -20.09 10.13 -33.06
C GLY A 785 -20.73 10.43 -34.43
N GLU A 786 -20.73 9.45 -35.34
CA GLU A 786 -21.23 9.61 -36.71
C GLU A 786 -22.65 10.18 -36.84
N GLY A 787 -23.52 10.02 -35.84
CA GLY A 787 -24.90 10.49 -35.85
C GLY A 787 -25.07 11.99 -35.79
N GLY A 788 -24.06 12.73 -35.31
CA GLY A 788 -24.08 14.19 -35.20
C GLY A 788 -24.74 14.72 -33.92
N PHE A 789 -24.75 16.05 -33.78
CA PHE A 789 -25.40 16.75 -32.67
C PHE A 789 -26.55 17.66 -33.15
N ASP A 790 -27.65 17.67 -32.40
CA ASP A 790 -28.73 18.65 -32.52
C ASP A 790 -28.96 19.31 -31.15
N ILE A 791 -28.45 20.53 -30.99
CA ILE A 791 -28.40 21.25 -29.71
C ILE A 791 -29.17 22.55 -29.85
N THR A 792 -30.22 22.71 -29.05
CA THR A 792 -31.00 23.94 -28.92
C THR A 792 -30.85 24.54 -27.52
N VAL A 793 -30.45 25.81 -27.47
CA VAL A 793 -30.21 26.59 -26.25
C VAL A 793 -31.00 27.89 -26.36
N LYS A 794 -31.84 28.21 -25.38
CA LYS A 794 -32.69 29.42 -25.43
C LYS A 794 -31.93 30.69 -24.98
N GLY A 795 -30.96 30.53 -24.08
CA GLY A 795 -30.02 31.56 -23.61
C GLY A 795 -28.69 31.52 -24.36
N SER A 796 -27.58 31.78 -23.66
CA SER A 796 -26.23 31.73 -24.25
C SER A 796 -25.65 30.31 -24.22
N THR A 797 -24.82 29.99 -25.21
CA THR A 797 -23.81 28.92 -25.09
C THR A 797 -22.47 29.57 -24.75
N ASP A 798 -21.76 29.10 -23.71
CA ASP A 798 -20.40 29.55 -23.36
C ASP A 798 -19.40 28.38 -23.39
N LEU A 799 -18.26 28.59 -24.06
CA LEU A 799 -17.16 27.62 -24.14
C LEU A 799 -15.86 28.19 -23.53
N LYS A 800 -15.30 27.50 -22.54
CA LYS A 800 -14.03 27.89 -21.90
C LYS A 800 -13.00 26.77 -21.97
N GLY A 801 -12.09 26.87 -22.95
CA GLY A 801 -11.18 25.80 -23.34
C GLY A 801 -11.91 24.49 -23.61
N ALA A 802 -13.07 24.51 -24.26
CA ALA A 802 -14.01 23.39 -24.30
C ALA A 802 -14.57 23.12 -25.70
N VAL A 803 -15.05 21.90 -25.95
CA VAL A 803 -15.44 21.46 -27.31
C VAL A 803 -16.88 20.97 -27.44
N ILE A 804 -17.49 21.23 -28.59
CA ILE A 804 -18.64 20.47 -29.10
C ILE A 804 -18.18 19.76 -30.38
N ALA A 805 -17.72 18.52 -30.23
CA ALA A 805 -17.09 17.73 -31.27
C ALA A 805 -18.09 16.83 -32.00
N SER A 806 -17.84 16.55 -33.29
CA SER A 806 -18.46 15.43 -33.98
C SER A 806 -17.64 14.79 -35.11
N ASP A 807 -17.76 13.47 -35.22
CA ASP A 807 -17.30 12.66 -36.36
C ASP A 807 -18.27 12.68 -37.57
N ALA A 808 -19.45 13.30 -37.41
CA ALA A 808 -20.48 13.34 -38.45
C ALA A 808 -20.18 14.36 -39.56
N ASP A 809 -20.72 14.10 -40.76
CA ASP A 809 -20.81 15.12 -41.80
C ASP A 809 -21.54 16.38 -41.30
N ALA A 810 -21.07 17.55 -41.73
CA ALA A 810 -21.54 18.85 -41.26
C ALA A 810 -23.06 19.08 -41.45
N SER A 811 -23.72 18.35 -42.36
CA SER A 811 -25.18 18.38 -42.50
C SER A 811 -25.96 17.76 -41.33
N ARG A 812 -25.31 16.98 -40.45
CA ARG A 812 -25.89 16.40 -39.23
C ARG A 812 -25.56 17.16 -37.94
N ASN A 813 -24.85 18.28 -38.03
CA ASN A 813 -24.37 19.04 -36.88
C ASN A 813 -25.08 20.41 -36.83
N THR A 814 -25.96 20.60 -35.84
CA THR A 814 -26.74 21.83 -35.65
C THR A 814 -26.64 22.34 -34.21
N LEU A 815 -26.21 23.59 -34.06
CA LEU A 815 -26.33 24.36 -32.81
C LEU A 815 -27.24 25.57 -33.07
N ASN A 816 -28.36 25.63 -32.36
CA ASN A 816 -29.28 26.76 -32.33
C ASN A 816 -29.20 27.39 -30.93
N THR A 817 -28.77 28.65 -30.83
CA THR A 817 -28.46 29.29 -29.54
C THR A 817 -28.90 30.75 -29.53
N GLY A 818 -29.25 31.30 -28.36
CA GLY A 818 -29.53 32.73 -28.18
C GLY A 818 -28.33 33.57 -28.58
N THR A 819 -27.25 33.44 -27.79
CA THR A 819 -25.91 33.96 -28.08
C THR A 819 -24.85 32.85 -27.98
N LEU A 820 -23.63 33.11 -28.45
CA LEU A 820 -22.49 32.19 -28.35
C LEU A 820 -21.24 32.96 -27.91
N THR A 821 -20.66 32.58 -26.78
CA THR A 821 -19.41 33.11 -26.25
C THR A 821 -18.35 32.01 -26.13
N PHE A 822 -17.08 32.39 -26.31
CA PHE A 822 -15.96 31.47 -26.20
C PHE A 822 -14.68 32.14 -25.71
N SER A 823 -13.84 31.36 -25.05
CA SER A 823 -12.50 31.73 -24.59
C SER A 823 -11.57 30.52 -24.56
N ASP A 824 -10.27 30.75 -24.73
CA ASP A 824 -9.23 29.73 -24.61
C ASP A 824 -8.61 29.74 -23.20
N LEU A 825 -8.09 28.60 -22.76
CA LEU A 825 -7.53 28.38 -21.42
C LEU A 825 -6.01 28.19 -21.52
N GLN A 826 -5.24 29.01 -20.78
CA GLN A 826 -3.77 28.98 -20.80
C GLN A 826 -3.22 27.98 -19.78
N ASN A 827 -2.45 27.01 -20.27
CA ASN A 827 -1.72 26.04 -19.46
C ASN A 827 -0.29 26.50 -19.25
N ARG A 828 0.26 26.30 -18.05
CA ARG A 828 1.62 26.71 -17.67
C ARG A 828 2.30 25.71 -16.73
N SER A 829 3.62 25.64 -16.83
CA SER A 829 4.49 24.95 -15.87
C SER A 829 5.79 25.73 -15.74
N ASP A 830 6.00 26.34 -14.58
CA ASP A 830 7.12 27.23 -14.29
C ASP A 830 7.87 26.71 -13.05
N TYR A 831 9.20 26.60 -13.12
CA TYR A 831 10.03 26.23 -11.99
C TYR A 831 11.31 27.07 -11.89
N SER A 832 11.82 27.24 -10.67
CA SER A 832 13.14 27.80 -10.40
C SER A 832 13.78 27.16 -9.17
N ALA A 833 15.08 26.91 -9.23
CA ALA A 833 15.87 26.43 -8.10
C ALA A 833 17.21 27.17 -8.06
N SER A 834 17.53 27.75 -6.91
CA SER A 834 18.73 28.56 -6.69
C SER A 834 19.47 28.08 -5.46
N SER A 835 20.79 27.90 -5.58
CA SER A 835 21.67 27.54 -4.48
C SER A 835 22.86 28.51 -4.40
N SER A 836 23.16 28.94 -3.18
CA SER A 836 24.25 29.85 -2.87
C SER A 836 24.95 29.40 -1.59
N GLY A 837 26.25 29.62 -1.52
CA GLY A 837 27.00 29.33 -0.31
C GLY A 837 28.38 29.94 -0.34
N PHE A 838 29.03 29.97 0.82
CA PHE A 838 30.35 30.53 1.00
C PHE A 838 31.06 29.81 2.16
N SER A 839 32.19 29.19 1.86
CA SER A 839 33.03 28.48 2.82
C SER A 839 34.42 29.12 2.88
N ALA A 840 34.71 29.82 3.96
CA ALA A 840 36.01 30.45 4.22
C ALA A 840 36.77 29.66 5.30
N GLY A 841 37.71 28.82 4.86
CA GLY A 841 38.73 28.20 5.70
C GLY A 841 40.06 28.94 5.55
N GLY A 842 40.50 29.67 6.59
CA GLY A 842 41.70 30.49 6.55
C GLY A 842 42.90 29.85 7.25
N SER A 843 43.93 29.46 6.49
CA SER A 843 45.24 29.05 7.01
C SER A 843 46.36 29.81 6.29
N ILE A 844 47.06 30.69 7.00
CA ILE A 844 48.18 31.49 6.46
C ILE A 844 49.51 30.86 6.89
N GLY A 845 50.25 30.30 5.93
CA GLY A 845 51.69 30.02 6.07
C GLY A 845 52.12 28.55 5.88
N THR A 846 53.09 28.37 4.97
CA THR A 846 54.07 27.25 4.87
C THR A 846 53.58 25.80 5.02
N ALA A 847 53.74 25.02 3.94
CA ALA A 847 53.40 23.60 3.91
C ALA A 847 54.32 22.72 4.80
N GLN A 848 53.86 22.40 6.01
CA GLN A 848 54.35 21.29 6.83
C GLN A 848 53.16 20.68 7.59
N SER A 849 53.08 19.36 7.69
CA SER A 849 51.86 18.65 8.15
C SER A 849 51.53 18.91 9.63
N GLY A 850 50.70 19.93 9.88
CA GLY A 850 50.02 20.14 11.16
C GLY A 850 48.89 19.14 11.35
N ILE A 851 48.83 18.51 12.52
CA ILE A 851 47.79 17.54 12.89
C ILE A 851 46.78 18.26 13.80
N GLY A 852 45.53 18.41 13.36
CA GLY A 852 44.49 19.10 14.12
C GLY A 852 43.07 18.72 13.69
N PRO A 853 42.10 18.59 14.62
CA PRO A 853 40.77 18.06 14.34
C PRO A 853 39.81 19.12 13.76
N SER A 854 40.18 19.71 12.62
CA SER A 854 39.19 20.27 11.67
C SER A 854 38.89 19.27 10.54
N SER A 855 39.70 18.23 10.40
CA SER A 855 39.57 17.18 9.39
C SER A 855 38.69 16.03 9.88
N VAL A 856 37.37 16.20 9.73
CA VAL A 856 36.61 15.08 9.15
C VAL A 856 37.23 14.79 7.79
N SER A 857 37.48 13.52 7.46
CA SER A 857 38.15 13.11 6.22
C SER A 857 37.25 13.40 4.99
N GLY A 858 37.27 14.64 4.53
CA GLY A 858 36.36 15.18 3.51
C GLY A 858 36.38 16.71 3.33
N ALA A 859 36.91 17.49 4.29
CA ALA A 859 37.01 18.96 4.16
C ALA A 859 38.48 19.42 4.22
N GLY A 860 38.99 20.07 3.16
CA GLY A 860 40.39 20.54 3.10
C GLY A 860 40.87 21.16 1.79
N GLY A 861 40.25 20.86 0.64
CA GLY A 861 40.50 21.56 -0.61
C GLY A 861 39.65 22.83 -0.69
N VAL A 862 40.27 24.02 -0.77
CA VAL A 862 39.54 25.30 -0.78
C VAL A 862 39.23 25.73 -2.21
N VAL A 863 37.97 25.62 -2.61
CA VAL A 863 37.43 26.12 -3.88
C VAL A 863 36.29 27.10 -3.57
N PRO A 864 36.22 28.29 -4.21
CA PRO A 864 35.07 29.17 -4.00
C PRO A 864 33.79 28.51 -4.52
N MET A 865 32.80 28.41 -3.63
CA MET A 865 31.45 27.93 -3.95
C MET A 865 30.84 28.80 -5.05
N MET A 866 30.54 28.21 -6.21
CA MET A 866 29.81 28.88 -7.27
C MET A 866 28.31 28.79 -6.98
N SER A 867 27.59 29.90 -7.11
CA SER A 867 26.12 29.88 -7.05
C SER A 867 25.58 29.15 -8.28
N GLN A 868 24.62 28.25 -8.08
CA GLN A 868 23.95 27.55 -9.17
C GLN A 868 22.49 28.01 -9.23
N SER A 869 21.96 28.06 -10.45
CA SER A 869 20.57 28.42 -10.72
C SER A 869 20.08 27.61 -11.91
N ASP A 870 18.96 26.92 -11.74
CA ASP A 870 18.22 26.27 -12.81
C ASP A 870 16.78 26.78 -12.84
N SER A 871 16.18 26.86 -14.02
CA SER A 871 14.82 27.37 -14.21
C SER A 871 14.28 27.03 -15.58
N GLY A 872 13.01 26.62 -15.64
CA GLY A 872 12.30 26.34 -16.89
C GLY A 872 10.88 26.90 -16.85
N SER A 873 10.35 27.21 -18.03
CA SER A 873 8.95 27.58 -18.23
C SER A 873 8.41 26.89 -19.48
N SER A 874 7.15 26.45 -19.43
CA SER A 874 6.46 25.73 -20.49
C SER A 874 5.01 26.22 -20.54
N ASN A 875 4.50 26.53 -21.73
CA ASN A 875 3.20 27.16 -21.92
C ASN A 875 2.42 26.47 -23.06
N GLY A 876 1.13 26.27 -22.84
CA GLY A 876 0.20 25.62 -23.75
C GLY A 876 -1.16 26.31 -23.75
N ILE A 877 -2.03 25.97 -24.70
CA ILE A 877 -3.37 26.56 -24.81
C ILE A 877 -4.38 25.45 -25.10
N THR A 878 -5.35 25.27 -24.20
CA THR A 878 -6.55 24.46 -24.42
C THR A 878 -7.60 25.35 -25.08
N ARG A 879 -7.94 25.06 -26.34
CA ARG A 879 -8.78 25.94 -27.17
C ARG A 879 -10.25 25.56 -27.12
N SER A 880 -11.12 26.56 -27.30
CA SER A 880 -12.54 26.32 -27.53
C SER A 880 -12.85 26.09 -29.02
N ALA A 881 -13.69 25.09 -29.30
CA ALA A 881 -14.01 24.69 -30.67
C ALA A 881 -15.40 24.05 -30.80
N ILE A 882 -15.98 24.13 -32.00
CA ILE A 882 -17.18 23.37 -32.37
C ILE A 882 -16.91 22.74 -33.74
N SER A 883 -17.26 21.48 -33.98
CA SER A 883 -17.04 20.84 -35.29
C SER A 883 -17.89 21.47 -36.41
N ALA A 884 -17.48 21.25 -37.66
CA ALA A 884 -18.17 21.76 -38.84
C ALA A 884 -19.67 21.40 -38.83
N GLY A 885 -20.52 22.40 -39.11
CA GLY A 885 -21.97 22.30 -38.97
C GLY A 885 -22.65 23.67 -39.04
N THR A 886 -23.97 23.69 -38.86
CA THR A 886 -24.80 24.90 -38.82
C THR A 886 -24.81 25.48 -37.40
N ILE A 887 -24.36 26.73 -37.24
CA ILE A 887 -24.56 27.51 -36.00
C ILE A 887 -25.56 28.63 -36.31
N ASN A 888 -26.73 28.60 -35.68
CA ASN A 888 -27.72 29.67 -35.75
C ASN A 888 -27.80 30.42 -34.41
N VAL A 889 -27.22 31.62 -34.39
CA VAL A 889 -27.41 32.60 -33.32
C VAL A 889 -28.76 33.29 -33.53
N THR A 890 -29.71 33.18 -32.59
CA THR A 890 -31.04 33.80 -32.72
C THR A 890 -31.05 35.25 -32.25
N ASP A 891 -30.34 35.59 -31.18
CA ASP A 891 -30.18 36.97 -30.71
C ASP A 891 -28.91 37.60 -31.30
N ARG A 892 -29.06 38.11 -32.53
CA ARG A 892 -27.98 38.82 -33.23
C ARG A 892 -27.80 40.27 -32.77
N GLU A 893 -28.66 40.79 -31.89
CA GLU A 893 -28.53 42.17 -31.36
C GLU A 893 -27.60 42.21 -30.13
N HIS A 894 -27.58 41.14 -29.32
CA HIS A 894 -26.71 41.00 -28.16
C HIS A 894 -25.46 40.12 -28.39
N GLN A 895 -25.28 39.55 -29.58
CA GLN A 895 -24.09 38.78 -29.96
C GLN A 895 -22.85 39.69 -30.06
N THR A 896 -21.98 39.69 -29.04
CA THR A 896 -20.81 40.59 -28.95
C THR A 896 -19.51 40.03 -29.54
N GLN A 897 -19.34 38.71 -29.59
CA GLN A 897 -18.19 38.05 -30.23
C GLN A 897 -18.53 37.62 -31.66
N ASP A 898 -17.56 37.70 -32.58
CA ASP A 898 -17.73 37.16 -33.92
C ASP A 898 -17.45 35.65 -33.95
N VAL A 899 -18.51 34.89 -34.23
CA VAL A 899 -18.52 33.42 -34.32
C VAL A 899 -17.56 32.89 -35.41
N ALA A 900 -17.18 33.71 -36.40
CA ALA A 900 -16.17 33.32 -37.39
C ALA A 900 -14.76 33.13 -36.80
N ASN A 901 -14.48 33.64 -35.60
CA ASN A 901 -13.20 33.45 -34.90
C ASN A 901 -13.17 32.20 -34.01
N LEU A 902 -14.28 31.46 -33.88
CA LEU A 902 -14.33 30.19 -33.13
C LEU A 902 -13.70 29.07 -33.97
N SER A 903 -12.87 28.23 -33.35
CA SER A 903 -12.26 27.10 -34.07
C SER A 903 -13.34 26.14 -34.59
N ARG A 904 -13.25 25.82 -35.88
CA ARG A 904 -14.05 24.77 -36.53
C ARG A 904 -13.30 23.43 -36.61
N ASP A 905 -12.05 23.41 -36.14
CA ASP A 905 -11.23 22.23 -35.92
C ASP A 905 -11.29 21.85 -34.43
N THR A 906 -11.76 20.63 -34.16
CA THR A 906 -11.88 20.03 -32.83
C THR A 906 -10.81 18.97 -32.57
N SER A 907 -9.82 18.84 -33.46
CA SER A 907 -8.66 17.97 -33.25
C SER A 907 -7.54 18.71 -32.53
N SER A 908 -6.81 18.01 -31.65
CA SER A 908 -5.64 18.57 -30.91
C SER A 908 -5.93 19.88 -30.16
N THR A 909 -7.16 20.06 -29.68
CA THR A 909 -7.60 21.27 -28.97
C THR A 909 -7.01 21.41 -27.57
N ASN A 910 -6.58 20.32 -26.92
CA ASN A 910 -5.91 20.38 -25.62
C ASN A 910 -4.39 20.53 -25.75
N GLY A 911 -3.86 21.73 -25.45
CA GLY A 911 -2.43 22.03 -25.50
C GLY A 911 -1.71 21.71 -24.19
N THR A 912 -1.20 20.49 -24.07
CA THR A 912 -0.43 19.98 -22.91
C THR A 912 0.85 20.79 -22.62
N VAL A 913 1.24 20.87 -21.35
CA VAL A 913 2.55 21.37 -20.89
C VAL A 913 3.32 20.27 -20.15
N SER A 914 4.63 20.44 -20.01
CA SER A 914 5.48 19.51 -19.26
C SER A 914 5.19 19.56 -17.76
N THR A 915 5.08 18.40 -17.10
CA THR A 915 4.95 18.28 -15.64
C THR A 915 6.13 18.95 -14.90
N LEU A 916 5.89 19.42 -13.67
CA LEU A 916 6.97 19.97 -12.83
C LEU A 916 8.07 18.93 -12.55
N PRO A 917 9.35 19.33 -12.51
CA PRO A 917 10.38 18.54 -11.88
C PRO A 917 10.21 18.54 -10.36
N ASP A 918 10.66 17.47 -9.69
CA ASP A 918 10.78 17.41 -8.23
C ASP A 918 11.80 18.46 -7.76
N VAL A 919 11.29 19.59 -7.26
CA VAL A 919 12.10 20.76 -6.85
C VAL A 919 12.96 20.51 -5.62
N ASN A 920 12.58 19.54 -4.76
CA ASN A 920 13.36 19.15 -3.60
C ASN A 920 14.61 18.40 -4.06
N ASN A 921 14.40 17.39 -4.88
CA ASN A 921 15.42 16.58 -5.52
C ASN A 921 16.31 17.40 -6.48
N LEU A 922 15.78 18.47 -7.10
CA LEU A 922 16.58 19.44 -7.86
C LEU A 922 17.52 20.26 -6.97
N LEU A 923 17.05 20.70 -5.78
CA LEU A 923 17.87 21.43 -4.81
C LEU A 923 18.93 20.51 -4.16
N ASP A 924 18.53 19.29 -3.77
CA ASP A 924 19.41 18.29 -3.20
C ASP A 924 20.46 17.82 -4.23
N LYS A 925 20.11 17.61 -5.51
CA LYS A 925 21.07 17.33 -6.58
C LYS A 925 22.11 18.44 -6.76
N GLN A 926 21.74 19.71 -6.58
CA GLN A 926 22.73 20.81 -6.61
C GLN A 926 23.69 20.70 -5.43
N GLY A 927 23.18 20.48 -4.21
CA GLY A 927 23.99 20.28 -3.00
C GLY A 927 24.92 19.05 -3.10
N ASP A 928 24.41 17.91 -3.54
CA ASP A 928 25.19 16.68 -3.72
C ASP A 928 26.20 16.79 -4.85
N MET A 929 25.89 17.51 -5.94
CA MET A 929 26.88 17.80 -6.98
C MET A 929 28.03 18.66 -6.43
N MET A 930 27.75 19.62 -5.55
CA MET A 930 28.77 20.46 -4.89
C MET A 930 29.63 19.63 -3.91
N ASN A 931 29.03 18.69 -3.18
CA ASN A 931 29.72 17.73 -2.31
C ASN A 931 30.59 16.72 -3.13
N ALA A 932 30.07 16.21 -4.25
CA ALA A 932 30.76 15.22 -5.08
C ALA A 932 31.90 15.82 -5.92
N ALA A 933 31.70 17.00 -6.50
CA ALA A 933 32.70 17.66 -7.34
C ALA A 933 33.98 18.02 -6.56
N SER A 934 33.82 18.46 -5.31
CA SER A 934 34.94 18.79 -4.41
C SER A 934 35.71 17.55 -3.94
N ALA A 935 35.02 16.42 -3.69
CA ALA A 935 35.67 15.16 -3.27
C ALA A 935 36.40 14.43 -4.42
N ALA A 936 35.85 14.44 -5.65
CA ALA A 936 36.36 13.61 -6.74
C ALA A 936 37.46 14.28 -7.59
N GLY A 937 37.37 15.60 -7.81
CA GLY A 937 38.19 16.30 -8.81
C GLY A 937 39.70 16.24 -8.56
N GLU A 938 40.13 16.51 -7.32
CA GLU A 938 41.55 16.53 -6.95
C GLU A 938 42.16 15.11 -6.87
N ALA A 939 41.42 14.16 -6.30
CA ALA A 939 41.88 12.79 -6.13
C ALA A 939 42.12 12.10 -7.49
N VAL A 940 41.17 12.18 -8.42
CA VAL A 940 41.27 11.54 -9.74
C VAL A 940 42.40 12.17 -10.57
N ALA A 941 42.52 13.50 -10.61
CA ALA A 941 43.58 14.18 -11.34
C ALA A 941 44.98 13.81 -10.80
N THR A 942 45.16 13.83 -9.48
CA THR A 942 46.43 13.53 -8.82
C THR A 942 46.81 12.06 -8.97
N GLN A 943 45.85 11.15 -8.87
CA GLN A 943 46.09 9.70 -8.96
C GLN A 943 46.38 9.24 -10.41
N ILE A 944 45.71 9.82 -11.42
CA ILE A 944 46.09 9.65 -12.83
C ILE A 944 47.51 10.19 -13.06
N GLY A 945 47.82 11.37 -12.52
CA GLY A 945 49.17 11.95 -12.59
C GLY A 945 50.24 11.02 -11.99
N MET A 946 50.00 10.42 -10.82
CA MET A 946 50.93 9.46 -10.22
C MET A 946 51.11 8.19 -11.06
N ILE A 947 50.03 7.60 -11.56
CA ILE A 947 50.09 6.39 -12.39
C ILE A 947 50.81 6.65 -13.71
N ALA A 948 50.52 7.77 -14.38
CA ALA A 948 51.14 8.13 -15.65
C ALA A 948 52.63 8.45 -15.50
N ASN A 949 53.01 9.24 -14.49
CA ASN A 949 54.42 9.48 -14.18
C ASN A 949 55.15 8.16 -13.86
N ALA A 950 54.59 7.27 -13.03
CA ALA A 950 55.21 5.99 -12.72
C ALA A 950 55.37 5.07 -13.95
N LYS A 951 54.42 5.09 -14.89
CA LYS A 951 54.50 4.37 -16.17
C LYS A 951 55.58 4.95 -17.10
N ARG A 952 55.64 6.27 -17.25
CA ARG A 952 56.68 6.98 -18.03
C ARG A 952 58.07 6.72 -17.46
N ASP A 953 58.26 6.95 -16.16
CA ASP A 953 59.56 6.88 -15.50
C ASP A 953 60.09 5.43 -15.45
N GLY A 954 59.18 4.44 -15.35
CA GLY A 954 59.51 3.03 -15.54
C GLY A 954 59.99 2.72 -16.96
N ALA A 955 59.25 3.18 -17.99
CA ALA A 955 59.62 2.96 -19.38
C ALA A 955 60.96 3.62 -19.77
N LEU A 956 61.29 4.81 -19.25
CA LEU A 956 62.60 5.44 -19.44
C LEU A 956 63.74 4.61 -18.81
N LYS A 957 63.50 4.03 -17.64
CA LYS A 957 64.46 3.12 -17.00
C LYS A 957 64.64 1.81 -17.79
N ASP A 958 63.57 1.24 -18.33
CA ASP A 958 63.62 0.01 -19.12
C ASP A 958 64.29 0.25 -20.49
N ALA A 959 64.10 1.43 -21.11
CA ALA A 959 64.86 1.86 -22.28
C ALA A 959 66.38 1.93 -22.00
N LYS A 960 66.76 2.51 -20.86
CA LYS A 960 68.16 2.59 -20.41
C LYS A 960 68.77 1.21 -20.17
N ALA A 961 68.00 0.31 -19.55
CA ALA A 961 68.41 -1.09 -19.34
C ALA A 961 68.45 -1.90 -20.65
N ALA A 962 67.66 -1.56 -21.67
CA ALA A 962 67.73 -2.17 -23.00
C ALA A 962 69.01 -1.76 -23.75
N TYR A 963 69.37 -0.47 -23.68
CA TYR A 963 70.66 0.04 -24.16
C TYR A 963 71.85 -0.69 -23.52
N GLU A 964 71.86 -0.85 -22.19
CA GLU A 964 72.91 -1.60 -21.47
C GLU A 964 73.04 -3.08 -21.89
N ARG A 965 72.04 -3.63 -22.61
CA ARG A 965 72.05 -4.99 -23.18
C ARG A 965 72.29 -5.03 -24.71
N GLY A 966 72.44 -3.88 -25.36
CA GLY A 966 72.54 -3.76 -26.83
C GLY A 966 71.22 -3.99 -27.58
N ASP A 967 70.07 -3.98 -26.90
CA ASP A 967 68.75 -4.23 -27.49
C ASP A 967 68.09 -2.92 -27.92
N LEU A 968 68.48 -2.46 -29.11
CA LEU A 968 68.05 -1.18 -29.68
C LEU A 968 66.58 -1.17 -30.12
N ASP A 969 65.99 -2.32 -30.44
CA ASP A 969 64.57 -2.43 -30.81
C ASP A 969 63.67 -2.37 -29.57
N ALA A 970 64.01 -3.06 -28.48
CA ALA A 970 63.31 -2.86 -27.21
C ALA A 970 63.49 -1.42 -26.68
N MET A 971 64.68 -0.84 -26.82
CA MET A 971 64.95 0.56 -26.44
C MET A 971 64.00 1.54 -27.16
N GLN A 972 63.77 1.37 -28.46
CA GLN A 972 62.78 2.18 -29.21
C GLN A 972 61.37 2.00 -28.64
N GLY A 973 60.94 0.75 -28.43
CA GLY A 973 59.60 0.45 -27.92
C GLY A 973 59.33 1.04 -26.53
N TYR A 974 60.33 1.04 -25.64
CA TYR A 974 60.22 1.66 -24.32
C TYR A 974 60.21 3.21 -24.39
N LEU A 975 60.95 3.83 -25.31
CA LEU A 975 60.93 5.29 -25.51
C LEU A 975 59.59 5.78 -26.07
N ASP A 976 59.04 5.06 -27.06
CA ASP A 976 57.71 5.39 -27.61
C ASP A 976 56.59 5.07 -26.61
N THR A 977 56.79 4.09 -25.73
CA THR A 977 55.93 3.88 -24.55
C THR A 977 55.99 5.09 -23.62
N ALA A 978 57.18 5.57 -23.25
CA ALA A 978 57.34 6.72 -22.34
C ALA A 978 56.62 7.98 -22.86
N ASP A 979 56.74 8.30 -24.16
CA ASP A 979 56.01 9.41 -24.80
C ASP A 979 54.49 9.28 -24.64
N SER A 980 53.94 8.08 -24.82
CA SER A 980 52.49 7.84 -24.72
C SER A 980 51.90 8.14 -23.34
N TRP A 981 52.74 8.19 -22.30
CA TRP A 981 52.38 8.51 -20.91
C TRP A 981 52.84 9.91 -20.44
N SER A 982 53.44 10.73 -21.32
CA SER A 982 53.77 12.15 -21.07
C SER A 982 52.53 13.05 -20.90
N GLU A 983 52.67 14.33 -20.54
CA GLU A 983 51.54 15.26 -20.36
C GLU A 983 50.69 15.50 -21.63
N SER A 984 51.25 15.28 -22.81
CA SER A 984 50.53 15.29 -24.10
C SER A 984 50.36 13.88 -24.70
N GLY A 985 50.72 12.83 -23.95
CA GLY A 985 50.68 11.44 -24.40
C GLY A 985 49.27 10.88 -24.50
N SER A 986 48.99 10.16 -25.59
CA SER A 986 47.66 9.63 -25.89
C SER A 986 47.08 8.72 -24.80
N ASN A 987 47.91 7.94 -24.09
CA ASN A 987 47.45 7.05 -23.02
C ASN A 987 47.12 7.83 -21.74
N ARG A 988 47.85 8.90 -21.42
CA ARG A 988 47.51 9.79 -20.28
C ARG A 988 46.25 10.60 -20.59
N ILE A 989 46.08 11.09 -21.82
CA ILE A 989 44.87 11.77 -22.27
C ILE A 989 43.66 10.82 -22.23
N ALA A 990 43.79 9.59 -22.74
CA ALA A 990 42.74 8.57 -22.67
C ALA A 990 42.37 8.22 -21.21
N LEU A 991 43.34 8.22 -20.29
CA LEU A 991 43.08 8.05 -18.85
C LEU A 991 42.36 9.25 -18.22
N HIS A 992 42.66 10.49 -18.63
CA HIS A 992 41.88 11.65 -18.18
C HIS A 992 40.44 11.63 -18.73
N VAL A 993 40.23 11.14 -19.96
CA VAL A 993 38.88 10.94 -20.53
C VAL A 993 38.13 9.82 -19.78
N ALA A 994 38.77 8.67 -19.53
CA ALA A 994 38.18 7.57 -18.75
C ALA A 994 37.90 7.98 -17.28
N GLY A 995 38.80 8.77 -16.68
CA GLY A 995 38.63 9.35 -15.34
C GLY A 995 37.48 10.34 -15.26
N GLY A 996 37.27 11.17 -16.30
CA GLY A 996 36.09 12.02 -16.41
C GLY A 996 34.79 11.19 -16.53
N GLY A 997 34.81 10.10 -17.29
CA GLY A 997 33.70 9.16 -17.41
C GLY A 997 33.28 8.50 -16.08
N LEU A 998 34.20 8.33 -15.14
CA LEU A 998 33.91 7.77 -13.81
C LEU A 998 33.16 8.72 -12.86
N ILE A 999 33.16 10.04 -13.13
CA ILE A 999 32.46 11.03 -12.29
C ILE A 999 30.99 11.20 -12.73
N GLY A 1000 30.66 10.93 -14.00
CA GLY A 1000 29.27 10.97 -14.51
C GLY A 1000 28.40 9.77 -14.13
N GLY A 1001 28.93 8.77 -13.43
CA GLY A 1001 28.30 7.45 -13.24
C GLY A 1001 27.55 7.22 -11.92
N LEU A 1002 27.30 8.26 -11.11
CA LEU A 1002 26.68 8.10 -9.77
C LEU A 1002 25.14 8.09 -9.78
N GLY A 1003 24.51 8.32 -10.94
CA GLY A 1003 23.08 8.10 -11.15
C GLY A 1003 22.72 6.61 -11.32
N GLY A 1004 22.79 5.84 -10.23
CA GLY A 1004 22.29 4.46 -10.19
C GLY A 1004 23.21 3.38 -10.76
N GLY A 1005 24.31 3.07 -10.07
CA GLY A 1005 25.18 1.94 -10.41
C GLY A 1005 26.11 1.54 -9.27
N GLY A 1006 26.19 0.25 -8.95
CA GLY A 1006 27.03 -0.24 -7.85
C GLY A 1006 28.53 -0.24 -8.17
N ILE A 1007 29.37 0.12 -7.21
CA ILE A 1007 30.84 0.15 -7.35
C ILE A 1007 31.41 -1.28 -7.43
N GLY A 1008 31.37 -1.86 -8.62
CA GLY A 1008 31.95 -3.18 -8.94
C GLY A 1008 32.63 -3.27 -10.31
N SER A 1009 32.48 -2.25 -11.17
CA SER A 1009 32.96 -2.23 -12.57
C SER A 1009 34.30 -1.51 -12.78
N ALA A 1010 34.75 -0.68 -11.82
CA ALA A 1010 35.96 0.14 -11.95
C ALA A 1010 37.31 -0.62 -12.00
N ALA A 1011 37.29 -1.96 -12.01
CA ALA A 1011 38.47 -2.82 -11.90
C ALA A 1011 38.57 -3.95 -12.95
N GLN A 1012 37.83 -3.87 -14.07
CA GLN A 1012 38.02 -4.73 -15.26
C GLN A 1012 37.36 -4.06 -16.48
N GLY A 1013 38.11 -3.83 -17.57
CA GLY A 1013 37.53 -3.27 -18.82
C GLY A 1013 38.37 -2.26 -19.63
N ALA A 1014 39.69 -2.18 -19.46
CA ALA A 1014 40.54 -1.29 -20.25
C ALA A 1014 40.81 -1.80 -21.68
N ALA A 1015 39.76 -2.08 -22.47
CA ALA A 1015 39.85 -2.58 -23.85
C ALA A 1015 38.58 -2.25 -24.67
N GLY A 1016 38.51 -1.07 -25.31
CA GLY A 1016 37.41 -0.77 -26.25
C GLY A 1016 37.04 0.70 -26.50
N ALA A 1017 38.01 1.60 -26.73
CA ALA A 1017 37.73 3.03 -27.02
C ALA A 1017 38.44 3.57 -28.27
N GLY A 1018 38.66 2.72 -29.27
CA GLY A 1018 39.29 3.07 -30.56
C GLY A 1018 38.30 3.36 -31.69
N MET A 1019 37.13 3.98 -31.42
CA MET A 1019 36.11 4.22 -32.45
C MET A 1019 35.18 5.42 -32.17
N SER A 1020 35.74 6.63 -32.02
CA SER A 1020 34.96 7.88 -31.92
C SER A 1020 34.87 8.68 -33.24
N VAL A 1021 35.34 8.11 -34.36
CA VAL A 1021 35.53 8.82 -35.65
C VAL A 1021 34.56 8.35 -36.75
N TYR A 1022 33.73 7.33 -36.52
CA TYR A 1022 32.90 6.72 -37.57
C TYR A 1022 31.37 6.66 -37.31
N LEU A 1023 30.82 7.56 -36.50
CA LEU A 1023 29.36 7.72 -36.35
C LEU A 1023 28.82 9.14 -36.61
N ALA A 1024 29.68 10.08 -37.02
CA ALA A 1024 29.28 11.43 -37.43
C ALA A 1024 28.55 11.50 -38.80
N ASN A 1025 28.08 10.35 -39.34
CA ASN A 1025 27.53 10.27 -40.70
C ASN A 1025 26.41 9.22 -40.88
N ARG A 1026 25.55 9.01 -39.85
CA ARG A 1026 24.29 8.25 -40.00
C ARG A 1026 23.07 8.88 -39.31
N THR A 1027 23.15 10.13 -38.87
CA THR A 1027 22.08 10.85 -38.17
C THR A 1027 20.83 11.14 -39.03
N GLN A 1028 20.87 10.93 -40.35
CA GLN A 1028 19.70 11.09 -41.22
C GLN A 1028 18.81 9.83 -41.30
N GLN A 1029 19.37 8.62 -41.17
CA GLN A 1029 18.64 7.37 -41.47
C GLN A 1029 17.63 6.93 -40.39
N PHE A 1030 17.50 7.67 -39.29
CA PHE A 1030 16.41 7.53 -38.31
C PHE A 1030 15.35 8.64 -38.41
N ALA A 1031 15.63 9.73 -39.14
CA ALA A 1031 14.63 10.76 -39.43
C ALA A 1031 13.73 10.33 -40.60
N ASP A 1032 14.33 9.78 -41.66
CA ASP A 1032 13.60 9.37 -42.87
C ASP A 1032 12.72 8.12 -42.61
N ALA A 1033 13.19 7.18 -41.78
CA ALA A 1033 12.48 5.94 -41.43
C ALA A 1033 11.20 6.13 -40.59
N VAL A 1034 10.95 7.34 -40.08
CA VAL A 1034 9.69 7.73 -39.40
C VAL A 1034 8.88 8.72 -40.26
N ALA A 1035 9.41 9.16 -41.39
CA ALA A 1035 8.75 10.09 -42.31
C ALA A 1035 7.95 9.40 -43.43
N GLU A 1036 8.21 8.12 -43.72
CA GLU A 1036 7.65 7.41 -44.89
C GLU A 1036 6.38 6.58 -44.58
N GLU A 1037 6.08 6.29 -43.31
CA GLU A 1037 4.83 5.62 -42.89
C GLU A 1037 4.02 6.43 -41.83
N ALA A 1038 4.34 7.72 -41.65
CA ALA A 1038 3.59 8.63 -40.80
C ALA A 1038 2.36 9.22 -41.51
N GLY A 1039 1.26 8.46 -41.56
CA GLY A 1039 -0.05 8.91 -42.07
C GLY A 1039 -0.65 10.12 -41.33
N SER A 1040 -0.11 10.51 -40.16
CA SER A 1040 -0.28 11.83 -39.55
C SER A 1040 0.91 12.17 -38.66
N LYS A 1041 1.33 13.43 -38.64
CA LYS A 1041 2.47 13.92 -37.84
C LYS A 1041 2.18 14.07 -36.34
N LEU A 1042 0.98 13.72 -35.89
CA LEU A 1042 0.50 13.99 -34.53
C LEU A 1042 0.95 12.96 -33.48
N ILE A 1043 1.01 11.67 -33.86
CA ILE A 1043 1.21 10.56 -32.89
C ILE A 1043 2.64 10.50 -32.33
N GLY A 1044 3.63 11.05 -33.04
CA GLY A 1044 5.03 11.06 -32.61
C GLY A 1044 5.33 11.84 -31.31
N ASN A 1045 4.42 12.71 -30.87
CA ASN A 1045 4.65 13.57 -29.69
C ASN A 1045 4.11 12.98 -28.36
N ILE A 1046 3.22 12.00 -28.40
CA ILE A 1046 2.56 11.48 -27.18
C ILE A 1046 3.33 10.29 -26.60
N ALA A 1047 3.84 9.38 -27.45
CA ALA A 1047 4.72 8.29 -27.00
C ALA A 1047 6.11 8.77 -26.52
N GLY A 1048 6.52 10.01 -26.84
CA GLY A 1048 7.83 10.57 -26.48
C GLY A 1048 7.94 11.12 -25.06
N ASN A 1049 6.83 11.47 -24.39
CA ASN A 1049 6.85 12.29 -23.17
C ASN A 1049 6.52 11.56 -21.86
N VAL A 1050 5.99 10.33 -21.91
CA VAL A 1050 5.80 9.48 -20.71
C VAL A 1050 6.96 8.48 -20.53
N ALA A 1051 7.78 8.27 -21.56
CA ALA A 1051 9.01 7.46 -21.50
C ALA A 1051 10.28 8.27 -21.15
N SER A 1052 10.19 9.61 -21.10
CA SER A 1052 11.35 10.49 -20.90
C SER A 1052 11.82 10.57 -19.44
N THR A 1053 10.94 10.36 -18.46
CA THR A 1053 11.24 10.43 -17.01
C THR A 1053 11.91 9.19 -16.43
N LEU A 1054 11.96 8.08 -17.17
CA LEU A 1054 12.77 6.88 -16.85
C LEU A 1054 13.79 6.53 -17.95
N GLY A 1055 13.91 7.37 -18.98
CA GLY A 1055 14.67 7.07 -20.21
C GLY A 1055 15.50 8.23 -20.78
N GLY A 1056 15.89 9.22 -19.96
CA GLY A 1056 16.58 10.44 -20.44
C GLY A 1056 17.75 10.90 -19.56
N GLY A 1057 18.94 10.29 -19.71
CA GLY A 1057 20.09 10.66 -18.85
C GLY A 1057 21.49 10.24 -19.29
N ILE A 1058 21.68 9.56 -20.42
CA ILE A 1058 23.02 9.12 -20.87
C ILE A 1058 23.25 9.48 -22.34
N ILE A 1059 23.77 10.70 -22.58
CA ILE A 1059 24.88 11.03 -23.49
C ILE A 1059 25.26 12.50 -23.28
N GLY A 1060 26.45 12.74 -22.70
CA GLY A 1060 27.27 13.95 -22.86
C GLY A 1060 26.65 15.35 -22.63
N GLY A 1061 26.33 15.71 -21.39
CA GLY A 1061 26.06 17.10 -20.98
C GLY A 1061 27.12 17.63 -19.98
N THR A 1062 27.66 18.84 -20.25
CA THR A 1062 28.50 19.75 -19.42
C THR A 1062 29.68 19.21 -18.58
N ALA A 1063 29.60 18.06 -17.90
CA ALA A 1063 30.65 17.53 -17.02
C ALA A 1063 32.02 17.34 -17.72
N GLY A 1064 32.02 17.04 -19.02
CA GLY A 1064 33.24 16.95 -19.83
C GLY A 1064 34.03 18.26 -19.94
N ALA A 1065 33.36 19.42 -19.81
CA ALA A 1065 34.03 20.72 -19.81
C ALA A 1065 34.75 21.00 -18.48
N ALA A 1066 34.13 20.65 -17.35
CA ALA A 1066 34.73 20.81 -16.01
C ALA A 1066 35.94 19.88 -15.80
N ALA A 1067 35.90 18.66 -16.36
CA ALA A 1067 37.07 17.79 -16.39
C ALA A 1067 38.22 18.42 -17.21
N ALA A 1068 37.93 19.01 -18.37
CA ALA A 1068 38.93 19.65 -19.22
C ALA A 1068 39.57 20.90 -18.58
N SER A 1069 38.81 21.74 -17.87
CA SER A 1069 39.37 22.88 -17.14
C SER A 1069 40.31 22.46 -16.01
N ASN A 1070 39.94 21.42 -15.26
CA ASN A 1070 40.74 20.97 -14.11
C ASN A 1070 42.06 20.30 -14.53
N VAL A 1071 42.09 19.60 -15.67
CA VAL A 1071 43.36 19.05 -16.23
C VAL A 1071 44.39 20.16 -16.51
N ASN A 1072 43.95 21.33 -16.98
CA ASN A 1072 44.86 22.46 -17.22
C ASN A 1072 45.27 23.19 -15.93
N LEU A 1073 44.37 23.30 -14.95
CA LEU A 1073 44.66 23.96 -13.66
C LEU A 1073 45.66 23.17 -12.79
N TYR A 1074 45.53 21.84 -12.70
CA TYR A 1074 46.35 21.04 -11.78
C TYR A 1074 47.69 20.57 -12.37
N ASN A 1075 47.84 20.42 -13.69
CA ASN A 1075 49.14 20.03 -14.28
C ASN A 1075 50.22 21.15 -14.21
N GLN A 1076 49.83 22.43 -14.22
CA GLN A 1076 50.78 23.56 -14.29
C GLN A 1076 51.83 23.60 -13.15
N ASN A 1077 51.58 22.95 -12.01
CA ASN A 1077 52.52 22.87 -10.88
C ASN A 1077 53.59 21.76 -11.00
N ASN A 1078 53.54 20.85 -11.98
CA ASN A 1078 54.48 19.70 -12.10
C ASN A 1078 55.72 19.94 -12.98
N ASN A 1079 55.82 21.11 -13.62
CA ASN A 1079 56.83 21.51 -14.63
C ASN A 1079 58.32 21.14 -14.35
N ARG A 1080 58.71 20.89 -13.10
CA ARG A 1080 60.11 20.63 -12.73
C ARG A 1080 60.57 19.20 -13.06
N LYS A 1081 59.74 18.18 -12.82
CA LYS A 1081 60.11 16.77 -13.09
C LYS A 1081 60.00 16.40 -14.57
N GLU A 1082 59.03 16.95 -15.31
CA GLU A 1082 58.96 16.72 -16.76
C GLU A 1082 60.20 17.25 -17.48
N SER A 1083 60.77 18.38 -17.03
CA SER A 1083 62.02 18.92 -17.59
C SER A 1083 63.23 17.99 -17.41
N GLU A 1084 63.18 17.02 -16.51
CA GLU A 1084 64.24 16.03 -16.27
C GLU A 1084 63.96 14.75 -17.07
N ALA A 1085 62.74 14.20 -16.96
CA ALA A 1085 62.32 13.02 -17.73
C ALA A 1085 62.38 13.25 -19.25
N ALA A 1086 61.99 14.43 -19.75
CA ALA A 1086 62.06 14.77 -21.17
C ALA A 1086 63.50 15.00 -21.67
N LYS A 1087 64.46 15.32 -20.77
CA LYS A 1087 65.89 15.33 -21.12
C LYS A 1087 66.44 13.91 -21.23
N GLU A 1088 66.18 13.06 -20.23
CA GLU A 1088 66.64 11.67 -20.25
C GLU A 1088 66.08 10.90 -21.46
N ALA A 1089 64.80 11.08 -21.79
CA ALA A 1089 64.18 10.54 -23.01
C ALA A 1089 64.90 11.00 -24.29
N LYS A 1090 65.32 12.27 -24.34
CA LYS A 1090 65.98 12.88 -25.50
C LYS A 1090 67.44 12.47 -25.64
N GLU A 1091 68.15 12.33 -24.52
CA GLU A 1091 69.52 11.80 -24.47
C GLU A 1091 69.55 10.32 -24.88
N LEU A 1092 68.63 9.51 -24.35
CA LEU A 1092 68.48 8.11 -24.76
C LEU A 1092 68.12 7.97 -26.24
N ARG A 1093 67.26 8.83 -26.81
CA ARG A 1093 67.02 8.86 -28.26
C ARG A 1093 68.26 9.25 -29.07
N GLN A 1094 69.02 10.26 -28.64
CA GLN A 1094 70.28 10.63 -29.31
C GLN A 1094 71.35 9.53 -29.24
N ILE A 1095 71.35 8.71 -28.19
CA ILE A 1095 72.18 7.51 -28.10
C ILE A 1095 71.70 6.44 -29.08
N LEU A 1096 70.39 6.14 -29.08
CA LEU A 1096 69.75 5.14 -29.95
C LEU A 1096 69.95 5.45 -31.45
N ASP A 1097 69.71 6.70 -31.86
CA ASP A 1097 69.92 7.15 -33.24
C ASP A 1097 71.39 7.00 -33.67
N LYS A 1098 72.33 7.29 -32.75
CA LYS A 1098 73.76 7.24 -33.01
C LYS A 1098 74.30 5.82 -33.07
N GLU A 1099 73.83 4.92 -32.22
CA GLU A 1099 74.12 3.48 -32.27
C GLU A 1099 73.53 2.85 -33.55
N ARG A 1100 72.25 3.11 -33.87
CA ARG A 1100 71.62 2.64 -35.11
C ARG A 1100 72.31 3.18 -36.37
N ALA A 1101 72.82 4.41 -36.34
CA ALA A 1101 73.63 4.97 -37.42
C ALA A 1101 75.01 4.29 -37.57
N MET A 1102 75.62 3.82 -36.47
CA MET A 1102 76.86 3.03 -36.51
C MET A 1102 76.64 1.56 -36.90
N LEU A 1103 75.45 1.00 -36.61
CA LEU A 1103 75.07 -0.39 -36.91
C LEU A 1103 74.26 -0.57 -38.21
N GLY A 1104 73.86 0.53 -38.87
CA GLY A 1104 73.21 0.53 -40.18
C GLY A 1104 71.72 0.12 -40.21
N GLN A 1105 71.03 0.07 -39.07
CA GLN A 1105 69.66 -0.45 -38.97
C GLN A 1105 68.60 0.65 -38.80
N LYS A 1106 67.56 0.64 -39.65
CA LYS A 1106 66.36 1.50 -39.53
C LYS A 1106 65.20 0.75 -38.86
N SER A 1107 64.53 1.40 -37.91
CA SER A 1107 63.37 0.88 -37.18
C SER A 1107 62.08 0.82 -38.03
N VAL A 1108 61.15 -0.07 -37.67
CA VAL A 1108 59.80 -0.24 -38.28
C VAL A 1108 58.73 -0.12 -37.19
N LYS A 1109 57.49 0.30 -37.54
CA LYS A 1109 56.34 0.45 -36.60
C LYS A 1109 55.16 -0.47 -36.96
N THR A 1110 54.65 -1.21 -35.97
CA THR A 1110 53.32 -1.90 -35.88
C THR A 1110 53.25 -2.68 -34.54
N ALA A 1111 52.11 -3.09 -33.95
CA ALA A 1111 50.72 -2.60 -33.95
C ALA A 1111 49.84 -3.43 -32.96
N ASP A 1112 48.89 -2.76 -32.29
CA ASP A 1112 47.52 -3.21 -31.87
C ASP A 1112 47.28 -4.49 -30.99
N THR A 1113 45.99 -4.75 -30.68
CA THR A 1113 45.34 -5.80 -29.86
C THR A 1113 45.30 -5.59 -28.33
N GLY A 1114 44.22 -5.94 -27.59
CA GLY A 1114 42.86 -6.37 -28.00
C GLY A 1114 41.99 -6.94 -26.85
N ALA A 1115 40.66 -7.01 -27.07
CA ALA A 1115 39.63 -7.82 -26.37
C ALA A 1115 39.10 -7.44 -24.94
N ALA A 1116 37.86 -6.90 -24.93
CA ALA A 1116 36.63 -7.42 -24.30
C ALA A 1116 36.43 -7.60 -22.77
N THR A 1117 35.25 -7.17 -22.29
CA THR A 1117 34.61 -7.51 -21.00
C THR A 1117 33.07 -7.53 -21.13
N VAL A 1118 32.36 -8.44 -20.43
CA VAL A 1118 30.90 -8.39 -20.18
C VAL A 1118 30.55 -9.01 -18.82
N ARG A 1119 29.71 -8.33 -18.00
CA ARG A 1119 29.03 -8.78 -16.75
C ARG A 1119 28.25 -7.57 -16.14
N PRO A 1120 27.24 -7.72 -15.23
CA PRO A 1120 26.05 -8.58 -15.29
C PRO A 1120 24.66 -7.86 -15.16
N PRO A 1121 23.87 -7.80 -14.04
CA PRO A 1121 22.44 -8.21 -14.01
C PRO A 1121 21.40 -7.30 -13.27
N THR A 1122 20.10 -7.67 -13.15
CA THR A 1122 19.08 -7.36 -12.08
C THR A 1122 17.71 -8.06 -12.37
N GLY A 1123 16.66 -8.23 -11.52
CA GLY A 1123 16.30 -7.85 -10.12
C GLY A 1123 14.97 -8.46 -9.56
N ALA A 1124 14.82 -8.71 -8.23
CA ALA A 1124 13.62 -9.10 -7.37
C ALA A 1124 12.79 -10.42 -7.65
N LEU A 1125 11.81 -11.00 -6.88
CA LEU A 1125 10.94 -10.70 -5.67
C LEU A 1125 10.31 -11.98 -4.96
N ALA A 1126 9.80 -11.84 -3.71
CA ALA A 1126 8.58 -12.38 -2.97
C ALA A 1126 8.06 -13.86 -2.82
N GLY A 1127 8.22 -14.51 -1.63
CA GLY A 1127 7.19 -15.41 -1.01
C GLY A 1127 7.67 -16.57 -0.08
N LYS A 1128 6.93 -16.97 0.98
CA LYS A 1128 7.30 -18.11 1.87
C LYS A 1128 6.08 -18.69 2.63
N ASP A 1129 5.90 -19.99 2.89
CA ASP A 1129 6.49 -21.25 2.36
C ASP A 1129 5.39 -22.33 2.23
N ALA A 1130 5.43 -23.15 1.17
CA ALA A 1130 4.72 -24.42 0.92
C ALA A 1130 3.16 -24.42 0.98
N LYS A 1131 2.44 -25.07 0.06
CA LYS A 1131 2.80 -26.30 -0.68
C LYS A 1131 3.07 -26.18 -2.18
N SER A 1132 3.03 -24.98 -2.74
CA SER A 1132 3.66 -24.66 -4.03
C SER A 1132 4.47 -23.38 -3.86
N THR A 1133 5.71 -23.50 -3.36
CA THR A 1133 6.58 -22.34 -3.24
C THR A 1133 6.95 -21.86 -4.63
N PHE A 1134 6.53 -20.64 -4.98
CA PHE A 1134 6.79 -19.98 -6.26
C PHE A 1134 8.30 -19.94 -6.63
N TRP A 1135 9.19 -20.06 -5.64
CA TRP A 1135 10.64 -20.30 -5.76
C TRP A 1135 11.15 -21.15 -4.57
N THR A 1136 12.38 -21.67 -4.59
CA THR A 1136 12.90 -22.54 -3.53
C THR A 1136 13.59 -21.84 -2.35
N SER A 1137 13.52 -22.49 -1.17
CA SER A 1137 14.37 -22.30 0.01
C SER A 1137 15.90 -22.26 -0.31
N THR A 1138 16.68 -21.46 0.41
CA THR A 1138 18.03 -21.87 0.85
C THR A 1138 18.10 -21.80 2.38
N LYS A 1139 19.25 -22.18 2.97
CA LYS A 1139 19.42 -22.16 4.43
C LYS A 1139 19.34 -20.75 5.01
N ASP A 1140 19.87 -19.78 4.29
CA ASP A 1140 20.14 -18.42 4.77
C ASP A 1140 19.29 -17.37 4.03
N LYS A 1141 18.27 -17.81 3.29
CA LYS A 1141 17.30 -16.98 2.54
C LYS A 1141 15.92 -17.60 2.51
N THR A 1142 14.90 -16.78 2.68
CA THR A 1142 13.52 -17.12 2.24
C THR A 1142 13.47 -17.26 0.71
N PRO A 1143 12.41 -17.88 0.14
CA PRO A 1143 12.25 -17.84 -1.29
C PRO A 1143 12.01 -16.42 -1.83
N VAL A 1144 11.51 -15.45 -1.04
CA VAL A 1144 11.54 -13.99 -1.36
C VAL A 1144 12.94 -13.62 -1.84
N GLU A 1145 13.95 -13.80 -0.99
CA GLU A 1145 15.30 -13.28 -1.16
C GLU A 1145 16.15 -14.16 -2.09
N ASN A 1146 15.70 -15.40 -2.32
CA ASN A 1146 16.33 -16.34 -3.25
C ASN A 1146 15.84 -16.12 -4.68
N ALA A 1147 14.52 -15.94 -4.89
CA ALA A 1147 13.96 -15.47 -6.16
C ALA A 1147 14.49 -14.07 -6.49
N TYR A 1148 14.44 -13.16 -5.49
CA TYR A 1148 15.07 -11.84 -5.57
C TYR A 1148 16.53 -11.98 -5.98
N GLY A 1149 17.31 -12.80 -5.29
CA GLY A 1149 18.72 -13.03 -5.59
C GLY A 1149 18.98 -13.61 -6.99
N HIS A 1150 18.09 -14.45 -7.51
CA HIS A 1150 18.27 -15.08 -8.82
C HIS A 1150 17.91 -14.15 -9.98
N SER A 1151 16.78 -13.43 -9.91
CA SER A 1151 16.53 -12.34 -10.86
C SER A 1151 17.62 -11.28 -10.74
N THR A 1152 18.02 -10.92 -9.52
CA THR A 1152 19.16 -10.00 -9.23
C THR A 1152 20.51 -10.51 -9.72
N LYS A 1153 20.58 -11.72 -10.29
CA LYS A 1153 21.77 -12.31 -10.91
C LYS A 1153 21.60 -12.65 -12.40
N HIS A 1154 20.36 -12.78 -12.89
CA HIS A 1154 20.04 -13.34 -14.22
C HIS A 1154 18.88 -12.67 -14.98
N GLY A 1155 18.09 -11.77 -14.38
CA GLY A 1155 16.97 -11.12 -15.07
C GLY A 1155 17.41 -10.25 -16.26
N GLY A 1156 18.56 -9.58 -16.14
CA GLY A 1156 19.23 -8.88 -17.26
C GLY A 1156 19.76 -9.78 -18.39
N GLU A 1157 19.64 -11.12 -18.28
CA GLU A 1157 19.83 -12.06 -19.39
C GLU A 1157 18.52 -12.27 -20.19
N PHE A 1158 17.39 -11.79 -19.65
CA PHE A 1158 16.05 -11.81 -20.22
C PHE A 1158 15.45 -10.39 -20.29
N PRO A 1159 15.95 -9.51 -21.19
CA PRO A 1159 15.43 -8.14 -21.35
C PRO A 1159 13.94 -8.07 -21.70
N GLU A 1160 13.33 -9.19 -22.11
CA GLU A 1160 11.87 -9.33 -22.27
C GLU A 1160 11.08 -9.23 -20.94
N TYR A 1161 11.71 -9.43 -19.78
CA TYR A 1161 11.06 -9.29 -18.47
C TYR A 1161 11.44 -7.95 -17.84
N GLN A 1162 10.53 -6.98 -17.93
CA GLN A 1162 10.72 -5.63 -17.40
C GLN A 1162 10.81 -5.61 -15.88
N ASN A 1163 10.25 -6.61 -15.21
CA ASN A 1163 10.32 -6.73 -13.76
C ASN A 1163 10.51 -8.16 -13.25
N SER A 1164 10.56 -8.21 -11.93
CA SER A 1164 10.89 -9.34 -11.09
C SER A 1164 9.85 -10.43 -11.03
N VAL A 1165 8.59 -10.03 -10.85
CA VAL A 1165 7.43 -10.92 -10.85
C VAL A 1165 7.33 -11.59 -12.22
N GLN A 1166 7.61 -10.86 -13.30
CA GLN A 1166 7.67 -11.41 -14.66
C GLN A 1166 8.77 -12.46 -14.85
N TYR A 1167 10.02 -12.19 -14.45
CA TYR A 1167 11.11 -13.19 -14.51
C TYR A 1167 10.77 -14.44 -13.67
N VAL A 1168 10.20 -14.26 -12.48
CA VAL A 1168 9.83 -15.33 -11.56
C VAL A 1168 8.63 -16.14 -12.06
N GLN A 1169 7.64 -15.48 -12.67
CA GLN A 1169 6.48 -16.13 -13.28
C GLN A 1169 6.91 -16.95 -14.50
N SER A 1170 7.68 -16.34 -15.41
CA SER A 1170 8.26 -17.03 -16.56
C SER A 1170 9.11 -18.24 -16.14
N ALA A 1171 9.88 -18.14 -15.05
CA ALA A 1171 10.64 -19.27 -14.51
C ALA A 1171 9.76 -20.40 -13.93
N GLN A 1172 8.53 -20.11 -13.49
CA GLN A 1172 7.54 -21.14 -13.13
C GLN A 1172 6.91 -21.74 -14.39
N ASP A 1173 6.48 -20.88 -15.32
CA ASP A 1173 5.82 -21.28 -16.57
C ASP A 1173 6.76 -22.18 -17.39
N PHE A 1174 8.02 -21.81 -17.55
CA PHE A 1174 9.03 -22.59 -18.29
C PHE A 1174 9.35 -23.95 -17.66
N VAL A 1175 9.31 -24.10 -16.33
CA VAL A 1175 9.56 -25.41 -15.68
C VAL A 1175 8.29 -26.26 -15.51
N ASN A 1176 7.10 -25.70 -15.74
CA ASN A 1176 5.82 -26.41 -15.63
C ASN A 1176 5.21 -26.73 -17.00
N ASN A 1177 5.28 -25.79 -17.95
CA ASN A 1177 4.90 -25.89 -19.36
C ASN A 1177 6.10 -25.52 -20.26
N PRO A 1178 7.19 -26.32 -20.29
CA PRO A 1178 8.35 -26.04 -21.13
C PRO A 1178 7.99 -26.06 -22.64
N PRO A 1179 8.55 -25.14 -23.46
CA PRO A 1179 8.34 -25.12 -24.91
C PRO A 1179 8.80 -26.42 -25.62
N ASP A 1180 8.15 -26.73 -26.74
CA ASP A 1180 8.54 -27.87 -27.59
C ASP A 1180 10.02 -27.77 -28.03
N GLY A 1181 10.76 -28.86 -27.84
CA GLY A 1181 12.21 -28.92 -28.07
C GLY A 1181 13.07 -28.70 -26.81
N THR A 1182 12.49 -28.28 -25.68
CA THR A 1182 13.20 -28.19 -24.39
C THR A 1182 13.73 -29.55 -23.96
N LEU A 1183 15.04 -29.62 -23.69
CA LEU A 1183 15.71 -30.81 -23.16
C LEU A 1183 15.50 -30.91 -21.65
N ILE A 1184 15.08 -32.08 -21.16
CA ILE A 1184 14.71 -32.29 -19.75
C ILE A 1184 15.54 -33.43 -19.15
N LYS A 1185 16.07 -33.24 -17.94
CA LYS A 1185 16.93 -34.22 -17.24
C LYS A 1185 16.74 -34.15 -15.73
N THR A 1186 16.37 -35.25 -15.08
CA THR A 1186 16.31 -35.32 -13.61
C THR A 1186 17.66 -35.79 -13.03
N ARG A 1187 18.16 -35.07 -12.01
CA ARG A 1187 19.38 -35.42 -11.26
C ARG A 1187 19.08 -36.44 -10.15
N PRO A 1188 20.08 -37.19 -9.66
CA PRO A 1188 19.90 -38.19 -8.58
C PRO A 1188 19.39 -37.63 -7.23
N ASN A 1189 19.42 -36.31 -7.03
CA ASN A 1189 18.85 -35.65 -5.84
C ASN A 1189 17.36 -35.27 -5.99
N GLY A 1190 16.73 -35.58 -7.13
CA GLY A 1190 15.34 -35.26 -7.44
C GLY A 1190 15.11 -33.87 -8.06
N ASP A 1191 16.14 -33.04 -8.23
CA ASP A 1191 16.00 -31.81 -9.03
C ASP A 1191 15.82 -32.16 -10.51
N THR A 1192 14.86 -31.52 -11.20
CA THR A 1192 14.69 -31.64 -12.64
C THR A 1192 15.17 -30.39 -13.35
N LEU A 1193 16.02 -30.58 -14.36
CA LEU A 1193 16.63 -29.54 -15.19
C LEU A 1193 15.92 -29.43 -16.53
N PHE A 1194 15.89 -28.23 -17.07
CA PHE A 1194 15.29 -27.87 -18.36
C PHE A 1194 16.29 -27.02 -19.14
N TYR A 1195 16.43 -27.24 -20.44
CA TYR A 1195 17.22 -26.40 -21.32
C TYR A 1195 16.58 -26.30 -22.70
N ASP A 1196 16.11 -25.11 -23.07
CA ASP A 1196 15.70 -24.82 -24.43
C ASP A 1196 16.90 -24.31 -25.26
N PRO A 1197 17.35 -25.04 -26.31
CA PRO A 1197 18.42 -24.58 -27.18
C PRO A 1197 18.05 -23.36 -28.03
N ALA A 1198 16.77 -23.10 -28.31
CA ALA A 1198 16.31 -22.03 -29.20
C ALA A 1198 16.42 -20.64 -28.54
N THR A 1199 15.89 -20.50 -27.32
CA THR A 1199 16.04 -19.27 -26.49
C THR A 1199 17.29 -19.28 -25.61
N ASN A 1200 18.11 -20.35 -25.67
CA ASN A 1200 19.24 -20.62 -24.77
C ASN A 1200 18.85 -20.61 -23.28
N THR A 1201 17.61 -20.96 -22.93
CA THR A 1201 17.10 -20.82 -21.55
C THR A 1201 17.35 -22.10 -20.75
N PHE A 1202 18.21 -22.03 -19.72
CA PHE A 1202 18.37 -23.10 -18.73
C PHE A 1202 17.56 -22.80 -17.47
N ALA A 1203 16.83 -23.80 -16.95
CA ALA A 1203 16.17 -23.72 -15.66
C ALA A 1203 16.26 -25.02 -14.87
N SER A 1204 15.85 -24.99 -13.59
CA SER A 1204 15.61 -26.21 -12.83
C SER A 1204 14.59 -26.01 -11.71
N LYS A 1205 13.84 -27.07 -11.38
CA LYS A 1205 12.96 -27.13 -10.20
C LYS A 1205 13.36 -28.27 -9.25
N ASN A 1206 13.08 -28.12 -7.97
CA ASN A 1206 13.33 -29.18 -7.00
C ASN A 1206 12.30 -30.32 -7.10
N LYS A 1207 12.53 -31.40 -6.35
CA LYS A 1207 11.58 -32.53 -6.21
C LYS A 1207 10.17 -32.12 -5.74
N ASP A 1208 10.04 -30.97 -5.11
CA ASP A 1208 8.80 -30.44 -4.54
C ASP A 1208 8.09 -29.45 -5.51
N GLY A 1209 8.54 -29.38 -6.76
CA GLY A 1209 7.90 -28.64 -7.85
C GLY A 1209 8.32 -27.17 -8.03
N ALA A 1210 9.15 -26.64 -7.13
CA ALA A 1210 9.49 -25.22 -7.07
C ALA A 1210 10.76 -24.84 -7.85
N PRO A 1211 10.78 -23.72 -8.60
CA PRO A 1211 11.98 -23.24 -9.29
C PRO A 1211 13.18 -23.00 -8.37
N ARG A 1212 14.38 -23.30 -8.89
CA ARG A 1212 15.67 -23.04 -8.22
C ARG A 1212 16.48 -21.96 -8.92
N THR A 1213 16.43 -21.92 -10.24
CA THR A 1213 17.14 -20.96 -11.10
C THR A 1213 16.54 -20.97 -12.50
N MET A 1214 16.60 -19.82 -13.18
CA MET A 1214 16.46 -19.67 -14.63
C MET A 1214 17.54 -18.68 -15.13
N PHE A 1215 18.27 -19.02 -16.20
CA PHE A 1215 19.34 -18.18 -16.77
C PHE A 1215 19.71 -18.61 -18.19
N ARG A 1216 20.36 -17.73 -18.97
CA ARG A 1216 20.90 -18.04 -20.30
C ARG A 1216 22.41 -18.34 -20.21
N PRO A 1217 22.85 -19.61 -20.10
CA PRO A 1217 24.27 -19.92 -19.95
C PRO A 1217 25.11 -19.36 -21.10
N SER A 1218 26.18 -18.64 -20.76
CA SER A 1218 27.13 -18.06 -21.74
C SER A 1218 27.94 -19.10 -22.52
N ALA A 1219 27.94 -20.36 -22.07
CA ALA A 1219 28.49 -21.51 -22.81
C ALA A 1219 27.41 -22.31 -23.58
N GLY A 1220 26.15 -21.86 -23.58
CA GLY A 1220 25.04 -22.48 -24.29
C GLY A 1220 24.88 -23.98 -24.01
N MET A 1221 24.75 -24.76 -25.09
CA MET A 1221 24.62 -26.23 -25.06
C MET A 1221 25.80 -26.92 -24.34
N ASP A 1222 26.99 -26.33 -24.33
CA ASP A 1222 28.14 -26.84 -23.57
C ASP A 1222 28.02 -26.62 -22.05
N TYR A 1223 27.06 -25.84 -21.58
CA TYR A 1223 26.66 -25.82 -20.17
C TYR A 1223 25.71 -26.99 -19.86
N TRP A 1224 24.72 -27.24 -20.73
CA TRP A 1224 23.77 -28.36 -20.61
C TRP A 1224 24.49 -29.72 -20.62
N ASN A 1225 25.39 -29.92 -21.58
CA ASN A 1225 26.19 -31.15 -21.71
C ASN A 1225 27.14 -31.42 -20.52
N LYS A 1226 27.26 -30.49 -19.57
CA LYS A 1226 28.03 -30.64 -18.31
C LYS A 1226 27.15 -30.88 -17.08
N GLN A 1227 25.82 -30.95 -17.23
CA GLN A 1227 24.85 -31.29 -16.17
C GLN A 1227 24.46 -32.78 -16.23
#